data_AF-A0A415VH97-F1
#
_entry.id   AF-A0A415VH97-F1
#
_cell.length_a   1.000
_cell.length_b   1.000
_cell.length_c   1.000
_cell.angle_alpha   90.00
_cell.angle_beta   90.00
_cell.angle_gamma   90.00
#
_symmetry.space_group_name_H-M   'P 1'
#
loop_
_entity.id
_entity.type
_entity.pdbx_description
1 polymer ?
#
loop_
_entity_poly.entity_id
_entity_poly.type
_entity_poly.pdbx_seq_one_letter_code
_entity_poly.pdbx_strand_id
1 'polypeptide(L)'
;MSWKEIIKNCLSLASAPIRRNANFFVSMYILGMVSSLITIPKNGTLYENMFLELFLDLYIVSAILAVFPKKVRRGLRAILYIILYVTAAADTYCFVNFGSTLNPSMLMLVGETNSSEASSFLSALISVEVLFSSVGWILLLALLQILIVIFRKRLIKIYVFLVTVLELASLKKRLMAIPRMTAAMPATFGILCLAILITSICTSWHNKEAYHKLMSGRTIGEVEHTLTEKDHAVLYLPIYRLQFSIYANQLAAHQITQLIHAAHEVKVDSCSFRSPNIVLIIGESYGRHHSQQYGYFMKTTPNQSALEKSKKLTKFTDVVTCWNLTSFVFKHMLSTYVVGDKGEWCDYPLFPEVFRKAGYNVTFITNEFLPQAKEAVYDFSGGFFLNNPELSKLQFDHRNTQLHALDDGLLKDYDDSLKQYKTDHNLTIFHLMGQHVNYKLRYRQNQAKFWASSYEDKRPELTDAQRKVLSHYDNATLYNDSIVAEIVKRFQKEDAVIIYVPDHGEECYEENRGFICRNHSANIDWKLAHYEFEIPFWIYCSKKYIQKHRAIYRQIRAAKDKRMMTDALPHLLLYLAGIETPTYKEENNILSPKYNEMRPRILKNSADYDKLRDEYLKTQAKQEEKKQDKKKDKKQGKKQTKKGARK
;
A
#
# COMPACT_ATOMS: atom_id res chain seq x y z
N MET A 1 -21.96 -15.58 -54.41
CA MET A 1 -22.01 -14.38 -53.57
C MET A 1 -20.92 -13.43 -54.06
N SER A 2 -21.27 -12.20 -54.45
CA SER A 2 -20.29 -11.22 -54.97
C SER A 2 -19.35 -10.74 -53.86
N TRP A 3 -18.10 -10.37 -54.17
CA TRP A 3 -17.15 -9.80 -53.20
C TRP A 3 -17.75 -8.58 -52.44
N LYS A 4 -18.60 -7.80 -53.12
CA LYS A 4 -19.35 -6.69 -52.52
C LYS A 4 -20.40 -7.14 -51.49
N GLU A 5 -21.03 -8.29 -51.69
CA GLU A 5 -21.99 -8.87 -50.73
C GLU A 5 -21.29 -9.44 -49.50
N ILE A 6 -20.11 -10.06 -49.70
CA ILE A 6 -19.28 -10.57 -48.59
C ILE A 6 -18.84 -9.40 -47.70
N ILE A 7 -18.32 -8.32 -48.27
CA ILE A 7 -17.94 -7.10 -47.52
C ILE A 7 -19.15 -6.53 -46.76
N LYS A 8 -20.31 -6.40 -47.43
CA LYS A 8 -21.53 -5.87 -46.81
C LYS A 8 -22.00 -6.74 -45.64
N ASN A 9 -21.88 -8.07 -45.76
CA ASN A 9 -22.23 -9.01 -44.70
C ASN A 9 -21.25 -8.91 -43.52
N CYS A 10 -19.95 -8.82 -43.76
CA CYS A 10 -18.93 -8.62 -42.72
C CYS A 10 -19.13 -7.30 -41.96
N LEU A 11 -19.39 -6.19 -42.66
CA LEU A 11 -19.65 -4.88 -42.04
C LEU A 11 -20.95 -4.85 -41.24
N SER A 12 -21.99 -5.53 -41.73
CA SER A 12 -23.25 -5.70 -40.99
C SER A 12 -23.05 -6.56 -39.73
N LEU A 13 -22.15 -7.56 -39.78
CA LEU A 13 -21.77 -8.39 -38.63
C LEU A 13 -21.02 -7.57 -37.58
N ALA A 14 -20.06 -6.73 -38.00
CA ALA A 14 -19.28 -5.87 -37.10
C ALA A 14 -20.16 -4.92 -36.27
N SER A 15 -21.24 -4.39 -36.84
CA SER A 15 -22.19 -3.53 -36.11
C SER A 15 -23.31 -4.30 -35.40
N ALA A 16 -23.42 -5.62 -35.60
CA ALA A 16 -24.51 -6.43 -35.04
C ALA A 16 -24.55 -6.46 -33.50
N PRO A 17 -23.42 -6.57 -32.77
CA PRO A 17 -23.40 -6.51 -31.31
C PRO A 17 -24.08 -5.25 -30.74
N ILE A 18 -23.72 -4.08 -31.26
CA ILE A 18 -24.28 -2.79 -30.86
C ILE A 18 -25.75 -2.70 -31.28
N ARG A 19 -26.08 -2.99 -32.55
CA ARG A 19 -27.47 -2.90 -33.04
C ARG A 19 -28.43 -3.79 -32.27
N ARG A 20 -28.01 -5.01 -31.92
CA ARG A 20 -28.81 -5.98 -31.17
C ARG A 20 -29.00 -5.59 -29.71
N ASN A 21 -28.13 -4.73 -29.18
CA ASN A 21 -28.10 -4.33 -27.77
C ASN A 21 -28.10 -2.80 -27.59
N ALA A 22 -28.59 -2.02 -28.56
CA ALA A 22 -28.35 -0.58 -28.65
C ALA A 22 -28.68 0.20 -27.36
N ASN A 23 -29.85 -0.04 -26.77
CA ASN A 23 -30.21 0.59 -25.50
C ASN A 23 -29.22 0.23 -24.39
N PHE A 24 -28.87 -1.05 -24.25
CA PHE A 24 -27.92 -1.49 -23.23
C PHE A 24 -26.54 -0.86 -23.44
N PHE A 25 -26.04 -0.89 -24.67
CA PHE A 25 -24.75 -0.29 -25.02
C PHE A 25 -24.71 1.19 -24.64
N VAL A 26 -25.69 1.98 -25.07
CA VAL A 26 -25.73 3.43 -24.80
C VAL A 26 -25.90 3.72 -23.31
N SER A 27 -26.81 3.02 -22.62
CA SER A 27 -27.01 3.22 -21.18
C SER A 27 -25.75 2.94 -20.37
N MET A 28 -25.06 1.84 -20.67
CA MET A 28 -23.86 1.44 -19.93
C MET A 28 -22.65 2.30 -20.28
N TYR A 29 -22.59 2.81 -21.52
CA TYR A 29 -21.56 3.77 -21.91
C TYR A 29 -21.71 5.08 -21.12
N ILE A 30 -22.94 5.58 -21.00
CA ILE A 30 -23.23 6.78 -20.18
C ILE A 30 -22.94 6.51 -18.70
N LEU A 31 -23.35 5.35 -18.17
CA LEU A 31 -23.09 4.99 -16.77
C LEU A 31 -21.59 4.94 -16.48
N GLY A 32 -20.80 4.28 -17.33
CA GLY A 32 -19.35 4.19 -17.20
C GLY A 32 -18.70 5.58 -17.21
N MET A 33 -19.05 6.41 -18.20
CA MET A 33 -18.56 7.79 -18.28
C MET A 33 -18.87 8.61 -17.01
N VAL A 34 -20.13 8.61 -16.58
CA VAL A 34 -20.57 9.42 -15.43
C VAL A 34 -19.91 8.92 -14.14
N SER A 35 -19.80 7.62 -13.94
CA SER A 35 -19.13 7.04 -12.76
C SER A 35 -17.64 7.41 -12.73
N SER A 36 -16.94 7.30 -13.86
CA SER A 36 -15.52 7.68 -13.94
C SER A 36 -15.29 9.18 -13.74
N LEU A 37 -16.18 10.04 -14.25
CA LEU A 37 -16.08 11.49 -14.06
C LEU A 37 -16.36 11.94 -12.61
N ILE A 38 -17.33 11.31 -11.95
CA ILE A 38 -17.68 11.63 -10.56
C ILE A 38 -16.56 11.24 -9.59
N THR A 39 -15.87 10.13 -9.86
CA THR A 39 -14.85 9.56 -8.97
C THR A 39 -13.44 10.11 -9.21
N ILE A 40 -13.30 11.26 -9.90
CA ILE A 40 -12.00 11.92 -10.09
C ILE A 40 -11.58 12.61 -8.77
N PRO A 41 -10.41 12.26 -8.20
CA PRO A 41 -9.87 12.94 -7.01
C PRO A 41 -9.58 14.42 -7.30
N LYS A 42 -9.57 15.28 -6.27
CA LYS A 42 -9.34 16.74 -6.44
C LYS A 42 -8.07 17.11 -7.22
N ASN A 43 -7.03 16.28 -7.16
CA ASN A 43 -5.76 16.46 -7.87
C ASN A 43 -5.49 15.32 -8.88
N GLY A 44 -6.49 14.51 -9.21
CA GLY A 44 -6.37 13.38 -10.13
C GLY A 44 -6.75 13.76 -11.56
N THR A 45 -6.33 12.95 -12.52
CA THR A 45 -6.72 13.07 -13.92
C THR A 45 -7.60 11.88 -14.32
N LEU A 46 -8.47 12.11 -15.32
CA LEU A 46 -9.24 11.04 -15.93
C LEU A 46 -8.28 10.12 -16.72
N TYR A 47 -8.52 8.81 -16.67
CA TYR A 47 -7.79 7.86 -17.50
C TYR A 47 -7.94 8.20 -18.99
N GLU A 48 -6.82 8.47 -19.67
CA GLU A 48 -6.80 9.05 -21.02
C GLU A 48 -7.57 8.22 -22.05
N ASN A 49 -7.47 6.90 -21.96
CA ASN A 49 -8.08 5.96 -22.91
C ASN A 49 -9.47 5.45 -22.46
N MET A 50 -10.06 6.05 -21.40
CA MET A 50 -11.31 5.59 -20.79
C MET A 50 -12.46 5.43 -21.80
N PHE A 51 -12.62 6.35 -22.75
CA PHE A 51 -13.74 6.31 -23.72
C PHE A 51 -13.63 5.15 -24.70
N LEU A 52 -12.43 4.94 -25.25
CA LEU A 52 -12.18 3.87 -26.22
C LEU A 52 -12.19 2.50 -25.52
N GLU A 53 -11.60 2.40 -24.34
CA GLU A 53 -11.62 1.16 -23.58
C GLU A 53 -13.02 0.78 -23.10
N LEU A 54 -13.82 1.75 -22.66
CA LEU A 54 -15.23 1.54 -22.34
C LEU A 54 -16.03 1.08 -23.56
N PHE A 55 -15.76 1.65 -24.73
CA PHE A 55 -16.36 1.19 -25.98
C PHE A 55 -16.00 -0.27 -26.26
N LEU A 56 -14.73 -0.64 -26.13
CA LEU A 56 -14.24 -2.01 -26.33
C LEU A 56 -14.93 -2.99 -25.37
N ASP A 57 -14.97 -2.66 -24.07
CA ASP A 57 -15.56 -3.51 -23.05
C ASP A 57 -17.04 -3.76 -23.31
N LEU A 58 -17.80 -2.70 -23.61
CA LEU A 58 -19.21 -2.81 -23.94
C LEU A 58 -19.46 -3.50 -25.28
N TYR A 59 -18.53 -3.38 -26.23
CA TYR A 59 -18.60 -4.10 -27.49
C TYR A 59 -18.47 -5.60 -27.26
N ILE A 60 -17.47 -6.02 -26.48
CA ILE A 60 -17.24 -7.43 -26.11
C ILE A 60 -18.45 -7.99 -25.36
N VAL A 61 -18.94 -7.30 -24.34
CA VAL A 61 -20.15 -7.71 -23.59
C VAL A 61 -21.37 -7.79 -24.52
N SER A 62 -21.55 -6.82 -25.41
CA SER A 62 -22.65 -6.82 -26.37
C SER A 62 -22.52 -7.95 -27.41
N ALA A 63 -21.31 -8.33 -27.79
CA ALA A 63 -21.04 -9.42 -28.71
C ALA A 63 -21.42 -10.76 -28.05
N ILE A 64 -21.00 -10.98 -26.81
CA ILE A 64 -21.38 -12.14 -26.00
C ILE A 64 -22.91 -12.21 -25.86
N LEU A 65 -23.56 -11.11 -25.47
CA LEU A 65 -25.03 -11.04 -25.37
C LEU A 65 -25.71 -11.33 -26.71
N ALA A 66 -25.12 -10.92 -27.84
CA ALA A 66 -25.69 -11.09 -29.16
C ALA A 66 -25.72 -12.56 -29.64
N VAL A 67 -24.93 -13.45 -29.03
CA VAL A 67 -24.94 -14.90 -29.28
C VAL A 67 -26.22 -15.54 -28.73
N PHE A 68 -26.68 -15.10 -27.55
CA PHE A 68 -27.83 -15.72 -26.88
C PHE A 68 -29.18 -15.43 -27.57
N PRO A 69 -30.16 -16.35 -27.51
CA PRO A 69 -31.52 -16.12 -27.99
C PRO A 69 -32.18 -14.92 -27.32
N LYS A 70 -33.12 -14.27 -28.03
CA LYS A 70 -33.76 -13.01 -27.60
C LYS A 70 -34.39 -13.05 -26.20
N LYS A 71 -34.96 -14.19 -25.78
CA LYS A 71 -35.54 -14.38 -24.44
C LYS A 71 -34.46 -14.37 -23.36
N VAL A 72 -33.42 -15.20 -23.51
CA VAL A 72 -32.28 -15.30 -22.58
C VAL A 72 -31.53 -13.96 -22.49
N ARG A 73 -31.25 -13.32 -23.62
CA ARG A 73 -30.59 -12.02 -23.70
C ARG A 73 -31.32 -10.90 -22.95
N ARG A 74 -32.66 -10.97 -22.84
CA ARG A 74 -33.42 -10.01 -22.02
C ARG A 74 -33.14 -10.20 -20.54
N GLY A 75 -33.14 -11.45 -20.06
CA GLY A 75 -32.80 -11.78 -18.67
C GLY A 75 -31.36 -11.38 -18.32
N LEU A 76 -30.39 -11.79 -19.15
CA LEU A 76 -28.97 -11.44 -18.93
C LEU A 76 -28.74 -9.93 -18.86
N ARG A 77 -29.38 -9.14 -19.74
CA ARG A 77 -29.28 -7.67 -19.68
C ARG A 77 -29.89 -7.10 -18.41
N ALA A 78 -31.02 -7.64 -17.95
CA ALA A 78 -31.63 -7.19 -16.70
C ALA A 78 -30.69 -7.43 -15.50
N ILE A 79 -30.06 -8.61 -15.43
CA ILE A 79 -29.07 -8.93 -14.40
C ILE A 79 -27.87 -7.98 -14.49
N LEU A 80 -27.30 -7.77 -15.69
CA LEU A 80 -26.17 -6.86 -15.89
C LEU A 80 -26.50 -5.42 -15.51
N TYR A 81 -27.71 -4.93 -15.83
CA TYR A 81 -28.14 -3.60 -15.39
C TYR A 81 -28.12 -3.50 -13.86
N ILE A 82 -28.68 -4.48 -13.16
CA ILE A 82 -28.72 -4.48 -11.69
C ILE A 82 -27.29 -4.44 -11.13
N ILE A 83 -26.42 -5.36 -11.57
CA ILE A 83 -25.05 -5.44 -11.08
C ILE A 83 -24.30 -4.12 -11.34
N LEU A 84 -24.30 -3.63 -12.57
CA LEU A 84 -23.52 -2.46 -12.95
C LEU A 84 -24.00 -1.17 -12.27
N TYR A 85 -25.33 -0.97 -12.14
CA TYR A 85 -25.86 0.20 -11.43
C TYR A 85 -25.63 0.13 -9.92
N VAL A 86 -25.81 -1.05 -9.30
CA VAL A 86 -25.55 -1.22 -7.86
C VAL A 86 -24.07 -1.01 -7.55
N THR A 87 -23.17 -1.61 -8.33
CA THR A 87 -21.73 -1.41 -8.16
C THR A 87 -21.32 0.05 -8.37
N ALA A 88 -21.84 0.73 -9.40
CA ALA A 88 -21.55 2.15 -9.63
C ALA A 88 -22.06 3.05 -8.50
N ALA A 89 -23.26 2.77 -7.96
CA ALA A 89 -23.81 3.52 -6.84
C ALA A 89 -23.00 3.29 -5.56
N ALA A 90 -22.63 2.05 -5.26
CA ALA A 90 -21.79 1.71 -4.11
C ALA A 90 -20.40 2.34 -4.20
N ASP A 91 -19.73 2.25 -5.36
CA ASP A 91 -18.42 2.85 -5.60
C ASP A 91 -18.45 4.39 -5.45
N THR A 92 -19.48 5.03 -5.99
CA THR A 92 -19.68 6.48 -5.85
C THR A 92 -19.97 6.87 -4.41
N TYR A 93 -20.76 6.07 -3.69
CA TYR A 93 -21.04 6.29 -2.28
C TYR A 93 -19.77 6.20 -1.45
N CYS A 94 -18.92 5.19 -1.72
CA CYS A 94 -17.62 5.06 -1.07
C CYS A 94 -16.76 6.30 -1.29
N PHE A 95 -16.70 6.78 -2.53
CA PHE A 95 -15.91 7.97 -2.87
C PHE A 95 -16.40 9.24 -2.18
N VAL A 96 -17.71 9.47 -2.14
CA VAL A 96 -18.30 10.66 -1.53
C VAL A 96 -18.12 10.68 -0.01
N ASN A 97 -18.32 9.55 0.67
CA ASN A 97 -18.34 9.50 2.13
C ASN A 97 -16.97 9.22 2.76
N PHE A 98 -16.13 8.43 2.08
CA PHE A 98 -14.82 8.02 2.60
C PHE A 98 -13.64 8.62 1.83
N GLY A 99 -13.90 9.39 0.77
CA GLY A 99 -12.84 10.01 -0.04
C GLY A 99 -12.05 9.03 -0.90
N SER A 100 -12.50 7.77 -1.02
CA SER A 100 -11.86 6.73 -1.83
C SER A 100 -12.88 5.83 -2.51
N THR A 101 -12.55 5.34 -3.70
CA THR A 101 -13.37 4.39 -4.46
C THR A 101 -13.37 3.01 -3.80
N LEU A 102 -14.26 2.13 -4.25
CA LEU A 102 -14.37 0.76 -3.78
C LEU A 102 -13.02 0.06 -3.86
N ASN A 103 -12.67 -0.63 -2.78
CA ASN A 103 -11.40 -1.30 -2.57
C ASN A 103 -11.61 -2.57 -1.73
N PRO A 104 -10.61 -3.48 -1.66
CA PRO A 104 -10.79 -4.77 -1.02
C PRO A 104 -11.19 -4.68 0.46
N SER A 105 -10.63 -3.72 1.19
CA SER A 105 -10.88 -3.52 2.62
C SER A 105 -12.31 -3.07 2.91
N MET A 106 -12.85 -2.13 2.11
CA MET A 106 -14.26 -1.74 2.20
C MET A 106 -15.19 -2.92 1.96
N LEU A 107 -14.83 -3.82 1.03
CA LEU A 107 -15.61 -5.02 0.75
C LEU A 107 -15.51 -6.05 1.89
N MET A 108 -14.35 -6.16 2.54
CA MET A 108 -14.14 -7.04 3.70
C MET A 108 -15.05 -6.63 4.87
N LEU A 109 -15.12 -5.32 5.18
CA LEU A 109 -16.03 -4.78 6.19
C LEU A 109 -17.49 -5.13 5.92
N VAL A 110 -17.94 -5.04 4.67
CA VAL A 110 -19.31 -5.45 4.28
C VAL A 110 -19.51 -6.96 4.41
N GLY A 111 -18.49 -7.77 4.12
CA GLY A 111 -18.55 -9.23 4.32
C GLY A 111 -18.64 -9.67 5.79
N GLU A 112 -18.12 -8.86 6.71
CA GLU A 112 -18.21 -9.08 8.16
C GLU A 112 -19.55 -8.61 8.76
N THR A 113 -20.31 -7.80 8.01
CA THR A 113 -21.60 -7.26 8.46
C THR A 113 -22.75 -8.25 8.32
N ASN A 114 -23.76 -8.15 9.19
CA ASN A 114 -24.95 -9.01 9.16
C ASN A 114 -26.05 -8.47 8.22
N SER A 115 -27.13 -9.24 8.02
CA SER A 115 -28.22 -8.87 7.10
C SER A 115 -28.94 -7.55 7.45
N SER A 116 -28.93 -7.14 8.72
CA SER A 116 -29.49 -5.85 9.15
C SER A 116 -28.63 -4.64 8.75
N GLU A 117 -27.31 -4.81 8.70
CA GLU A 117 -26.37 -3.77 8.29
C GLU A 117 -26.33 -3.60 6.77
N ALA A 118 -26.45 -4.68 6.01
CA ALA A 118 -26.65 -4.62 4.56
C ALA A 118 -27.95 -3.87 4.17
N SER A 119 -29.04 -4.06 4.94
CA SER A 119 -30.27 -3.28 4.77
C SER A 119 -30.05 -1.81 5.12
N SER A 120 -29.28 -1.52 6.17
CA SER A 120 -28.96 -0.15 6.59
C SER A 120 -28.11 0.58 5.56
N PHE A 121 -27.19 -0.12 4.88
CA PHE A 121 -26.41 0.41 3.76
C PHE A 121 -27.29 0.76 2.55
N LEU A 122 -28.24 -0.10 2.19
CA LEU A 122 -29.23 0.19 1.15
C LEU A 122 -30.12 1.39 1.53
N SER A 123 -30.50 1.52 2.80
CA SER A 123 -31.23 2.69 3.30
C SER A 123 -30.37 3.96 3.26
N ALA A 124 -29.06 3.86 3.56
CA ALA A 124 -28.12 4.98 3.48
C ALA A 124 -27.95 5.49 2.04
N LEU A 125 -27.91 4.58 1.06
CA LEU A 125 -27.86 4.90 -0.38
C LEU A 125 -29.08 5.70 -0.88
N ILE A 126 -30.22 5.61 -0.18
CA ILE A 126 -31.49 6.29 -0.52
C ILE A 126 -31.76 7.48 0.43
N SER A 127 -30.84 7.80 1.34
CA SER A 127 -31.00 8.93 2.24
C SER A 127 -31.05 10.25 1.47
N VAL A 128 -31.79 11.23 2.01
CA VAL A 128 -31.99 12.54 1.35
C VAL A 128 -30.66 13.23 1.08
N GLU A 129 -29.71 13.17 2.02
CA GLU A 129 -28.37 13.74 1.85
C GLU A 129 -27.58 13.07 0.72
N VAL A 130 -27.68 11.74 0.58
CA VAL A 130 -27.01 10.98 -0.49
C VAL A 130 -27.67 11.20 -1.86
N LEU A 131 -29.00 11.38 -1.91
CA LEU A 131 -29.72 11.70 -3.14
C LEU A 131 -29.33 13.07 -3.72
N PHE A 132 -28.95 14.03 -2.88
CA PHE A 132 -28.42 15.33 -3.33
C PHE A 132 -26.88 15.35 -3.49
N SER A 133 -26.20 14.24 -3.22
CA SER A 133 -24.78 14.06 -3.48
C SER A 133 -24.52 13.58 -4.93
N SER A 134 -23.25 13.36 -5.27
CA SER A 134 -22.89 12.79 -6.57
C SER A 134 -23.49 11.41 -6.84
N VAL A 135 -23.85 10.64 -5.80
CA VAL A 135 -24.57 9.36 -5.92
C VAL A 135 -25.94 9.54 -6.58
N GLY A 136 -26.60 10.69 -6.36
CA GLY A 136 -27.87 11.04 -6.96
C GLY A 136 -27.88 11.00 -8.48
N TRP A 137 -26.75 11.34 -9.13
CA TRP A 137 -26.62 11.25 -10.59
C TRP A 137 -26.71 9.81 -11.11
N ILE A 138 -26.12 8.85 -10.39
CA ILE A 138 -26.19 7.43 -10.75
C ILE A 138 -27.62 6.91 -10.61
N LEU A 139 -28.30 7.28 -9.51
CA LEU A 139 -29.69 6.89 -9.26
C LEU A 139 -30.66 7.55 -10.26
N LEU A 140 -30.43 8.81 -10.61
CA LEU A 140 -31.20 9.52 -11.65
C LEU A 140 -31.02 8.85 -13.01
N LEU A 141 -29.80 8.44 -13.38
CA LEU A 141 -29.57 7.68 -14.60
C LEU A 141 -30.33 6.35 -14.59
N ALA A 142 -30.32 5.62 -13.46
CA ALA A 142 -31.08 4.38 -13.33
C ALA A 142 -32.59 4.63 -13.49
N LEU A 143 -33.13 5.66 -12.84
CA LEU A 143 -34.54 6.06 -12.96
C LEU A 143 -34.90 6.45 -14.40
N LEU A 144 -34.09 7.28 -15.05
CA LEU A 144 -34.29 7.67 -16.44
C LEU A 144 -34.32 6.46 -17.37
N GLN A 145 -33.44 5.46 -17.16
CA GLN A 145 -33.48 4.23 -17.93
C GLN A 145 -34.76 3.41 -17.69
N ILE A 146 -35.20 3.30 -16.44
CA ILE A 146 -36.47 2.63 -16.10
C ILE A 146 -37.64 3.34 -16.80
N LEU A 147 -37.69 4.67 -16.75
CA LEU A 147 -38.71 5.49 -17.41
C LEU A 147 -38.67 5.32 -18.93
N ILE A 148 -37.48 5.33 -19.55
CA ILE A 148 -37.32 5.09 -20.99
C ILE A 148 -37.87 3.71 -21.38
N VAL A 149 -37.64 2.67 -20.56
CA VAL A 149 -38.13 1.32 -20.81
C VAL A 149 -39.66 1.26 -20.68
N ILE A 150 -40.23 1.84 -19.62
CA ILE A 150 -41.69 1.86 -19.37
C ILE A 150 -42.42 2.66 -20.45
N PHE A 151 -41.97 3.87 -20.74
CA PHE A 151 -42.63 4.80 -21.66
C PHE A 151 -42.19 4.63 -23.12
N ARG A 152 -41.33 3.65 -23.44
CA ARG A 152 -40.76 3.43 -24.78
C ARG A 152 -41.80 3.51 -25.90
N LYS A 153 -42.93 2.82 -25.75
CA LYS A 153 -43.99 2.79 -26.78
C LYS A 153 -44.65 4.17 -26.97
N ARG A 154 -44.80 4.94 -25.89
CA ARG A 154 -45.41 6.27 -25.89
C ARG A 154 -44.44 7.31 -26.47
N LEU A 155 -43.16 7.24 -26.10
CA LEU A 155 -42.09 8.07 -26.65
C LEU A 155 -41.92 7.87 -28.16
N ILE A 156 -41.97 6.61 -28.64
CA ILE A 156 -41.94 6.31 -30.08
C ILE A 156 -43.16 6.93 -30.78
N LYS A 157 -44.36 6.84 -30.21
CA LYS A 157 -45.56 7.48 -30.78
C LYS A 157 -45.43 9.01 -30.84
N ILE A 158 -44.90 9.64 -29.79
CA ILE A 158 -44.67 11.09 -29.75
C ILE A 158 -43.62 11.50 -30.78
N TYR A 159 -42.52 10.74 -30.91
CA TYR A 159 -41.49 10.98 -31.91
C TYR A 159 -42.04 10.86 -33.33
N VAL A 160 -42.79 9.79 -33.63
CA VAL A 160 -43.43 9.61 -34.94
C VAL A 160 -44.40 10.77 -35.19
N PHE A 161 -45.23 11.15 -34.22
CA PHE A 161 -46.13 12.29 -34.33
C PHE A 161 -45.38 13.60 -34.62
N LEU A 162 -44.30 13.92 -33.91
CA LEU A 162 -43.46 15.10 -34.14
C LEU A 162 -42.85 15.08 -35.56
N VAL A 163 -42.33 13.93 -36.00
CA VAL A 163 -41.80 13.77 -37.36
C VAL A 163 -42.91 13.96 -38.40
N THR A 164 -44.10 13.41 -38.18
CA THR A 164 -45.25 13.57 -39.08
C THR A 164 -45.77 15.00 -39.13
N VAL A 165 -45.79 15.72 -37.99
CA VAL A 165 -46.14 17.16 -37.93
C VAL A 165 -45.10 18.01 -38.66
N LEU A 166 -43.80 17.70 -38.49
CA LEU A 166 -42.71 18.35 -39.23
C LEU A 166 -42.74 18.02 -40.73
N GLU A 167 -43.19 16.81 -41.11
CA GLU A 167 -43.43 16.41 -42.51
C GLU A 167 -44.60 17.16 -43.14
N LEU A 168 -45.69 17.39 -42.38
CA LEU A 168 -46.85 18.17 -42.80
C LEU A 168 -46.53 19.68 -42.95
N ALA A 169 -45.55 20.20 -42.20
CA ALA A 169 -45.10 21.60 -42.27
C ALA A 169 -44.21 21.94 -43.49
N SER A 170 -44.09 21.06 -44.49
CA SER A 170 -43.41 21.30 -45.77
C SER A 170 -41.92 21.76 -45.69
N LEU A 171 -41.18 21.35 -44.66
CA LEU A 171 -39.70 21.40 -44.63
C LEU A 171 -39.06 20.28 -45.49
N LYS A 172 -39.61 20.08 -46.70
CA LYS A 172 -39.43 18.89 -47.54
C LYS A 172 -38.01 18.68 -48.07
N LYS A 173 -37.19 19.73 -48.18
CA LYS A 173 -35.89 19.66 -48.88
C LYS A 173 -34.71 19.15 -48.04
N ARG A 174 -34.82 19.03 -46.70
CA ARG A 174 -33.73 18.51 -45.85
C ARG A 174 -33.99 17.11 -45.25
N LEU A 175 -35.23 16.66 -45.13
CA LEU A 175 -35.55 15.36 -44.52
C LEU A 175 -35.60 14.17 -45.50
N MET A 176 -35.84 14.36 -46.79
CA MET A 176 -35.82 13.25 -47.77
C MET A 176 -34.40 12.71 -48.11
N ALA A 177 -33.35 13.29 -47.52
CA ALA A 177 -32.03 12.66 -47.48
C ALA A 177 -31.98 11.48 -46.46
N ILE A 178 -32.89 11.46 -45.48
CA ILE A 178 -32.85 10.52 -44.35
C ILE A 178 -33.24 9.08 -44.76
N PRO A 179 -34.29 8.80 -45.57
CA PRO A 179 -34.63 7.44 -45.95
C PRO A 179 -33.61 6.80 -46.92
N ARG A 180 -33.01 7.59 -47.82
CA ARG A 180 -31.90 7.10 -48.69
C ARG A 180 -30.61 6.87 -47.90
N MET A 181 -30.35 7.66 -46.85
CA MET A 181 -29.28 7.37 -45.89
C MET A 181 -29.52 6.07 -45.12
N THR A 182 -30.76 5.71 -44.78
CA THR A 182 -31.06 4.47 -44.01
C THR A 182 -30.75 3.15 -44.75
N ALA A 183 -30.73 3.12 -46.08
CA ALA A 183 -30.35 1.93 -46.85
C ALA A 183 -28.82 1.71 -46.92
N ALA A 184 -28.02 2.78 -46.82
CA ALA A 184 -26.56 2.75 -46.75
C ALA A 184 -26.01 2.69 -45.31
N MET A 185 -26.84 3.03 -44.31
CA MET A 185 -26.49 3.05 -42.88
C MET A 185 -25.82 1.78 -42.32
N PRO A 186 -26.20 0.54 -42.68
CA PRO A 186 -25.59 -0.64 -42.05
C PRO A 186 -24.11 -0.80 -42.40
N ALA A 187 -23.72 -0.44 -43.62
CA ALA A 187 -22.35 -0.59 -44.10
C ALA A 187 -21.46 0.56 -43.61
N THR A 188 -21.93 1.81 -43.66
CA THR A 188 -21.17 2.98 -43.16
C THR A 188 -21.03 2.96 -41.63
N PHE A 189 -22.10 2.61 -40.91
CA PHE A 189 -22.04 2.38 -39.47
C PHE A 189 -21.15 1.17 -39.12
N GLY A 190 -21.16 0.13 -39.95
CA GLY A 190 -20.25 -1.01 -39.84
C GLY A 190 -18.78 -0.62 -40.00
N ILE A 191 -18.45 0.23 -40.98
CA ILE A 191 -17.08 0.73 -41.21
C ILE A 191 -16.62 1.58 -40.03
N LEU A 192 -17.44 2.53 -39.57
CA LEU A 192 -17.11 3.37 -38.43
C LEU A 192 -16.94 2.54 -37.14
N CYS A 193 -17.85 1.61 -36.90
CA CYS A 193 -17.78 0.69 -35.76
C CYS A 193 -16.50 -0.15 -35.81
N LEU A 194 -16.10 -0.65 -36.98
CA LEU A 194 -14.89 -1.44 -37.15
C LEU A 194 -13.64 -0.58 -36.93
N ALA A 195 -13.61 0.64 -37.46
CA ALA A 195 -12.50 1.57 -37.25
C ALA A 195 -12.33 1.89 -35.75
N ILE A 196 -13.41 2.29 -35.06
CA ILE A 196 -13.38 2.56 -33.62
C ILE A 196 -12.98 1.30 -32.85
N LEU A 197 -13.49 0.12 -33.21
CA LEU A 197 -13.13 -1.13 -32.54
C LEU A 197 -11.65 -1.45 -32.69
N ILE A 198 -11.09 -1.35 -33.90
CA ILE A 198 -9.66 -1.59 -34.15
C ILE A 198 -8.82 -0.60 -33.35
N THR A 199 -9.14 0.69 -33.41
CA THR A 199 -8.45 1.71 -32.62
C THR A 199 -8.54 1.41 -31.14
N SER A 200 -9.72 1.07 -30.62
CA SER A 200 -9.93 0.76 -29.21
C SER A 200 -9.15 -0.47 -28.76
N ILE A 201 -9.05 -1.52 -29.60
CA ILE A 201 -8.21 -2.69 -29.31
C ILE A 201 -6.75 -2.27 -29.22
N CYS A 202 -6.24 -1.55 -30.21
CA CYS A 202 -4.84 -1.15 -30.26
C CYS A 202 -4.45 -0.23 -29.09
N THR A 203 -5.31 0.73 -28.72
CA THR A 203 -5.00 1.68 -27.64
C THR A 203 -5.21 1.11 -26.24
N SER A 204 -6.13 0.14 -26.09
CA SER A 204 -6.48 -0.43 -24.77
C SER A 204 -5.72 -1.72 -24.44
N TRP A 205 -5.03 -2.32 -25.41
CA TRP A 205 -4.37 -3.63 -25.22
C TRP A 205 -3.42 -3.64 -24.02
N HIS A 206 -2.63 -2.58 -23.87
CA HIS A 206 -1.69 -2.44 -22.77
C HIS A 206 -2.37 -2.53 -21.39
N ASN A 207 -3.49 -1.82 -21.19
CA ASN A 207 -4.21 -1.86 -19.92
C ASN A 207 -4.90 -3.23 -19.70
N LYS A 208 -5.35 -3.90 -20.76
CA LYS A 208 -5.90 -5.27 -20.67
C LYS A 208 -4.85 -6.29 -20.25
N GLU A 209 -3.65 -6.19 -20.81
CA GLU A 209 -2.52 -7.03 -20.42
C GLU A 209 -2.11 -6.76 -18.96
N ALA A 210 -2.00 -5.50 -18.57
CA ALA A 210 -1.72 -5.12 -17.19
C ALA A 210 -2.81 -5.61 -16.21
N TYR A 211 -4.09 -5.48 -16.58
CA TYR A 211 -5.21 -5.98 -15.79
C TYR A 211 -5.17 -7.50 -15.64
N HIS A 212 -4.88 -8.22 -16.72
CA HIS A 212 -4.70 -9.67 -16.67
C HIS A 212 -3.54 -10.06 -15.75
N LYS A 213 -2.39 -9.37 -15.86
CA LYS A 213 -1.23 -9.57 -14.97
C LYS A 213 -1.64 -9.38 -13.51
N LEU A 214 -2.32 -8.28 -13.20
CA LEU A 214 -2.82 -7.97 -11.85
C LEU A 214 -3.75 -9.07 -11.31
N MET A 215 -4.68 -9.55 -12.12
CA MET A 215 -5.67 -10.57 -11.74
C MET A 215 -5.12 -12.01 -11.79
N SER A 216 -3.83 -12.18 -12.13
CA SER A 216 -3.16 -13.48 -12.22
C SER A 216 -2.15 -13.75 -11.10
N GLY A 217 -1.95 -12.77 -10.21
CA GLY A 217 -1.14 -12.94 -9.00
C GLY A 217 -1.60 -14.13 -8.15
N ARG A 218 -0.65 -14.85 -7.57
CA ARG A 218 -0.93 -16.01 -6.72
C ARG A 218 -0.94 -15.65 -5.24
N THR A 219 -0.39 -14.49 -4.90
CA THR A 219 -0.34 -13.98 -3.53
C THR A 219 -0.73 -12.51 -3.51
N ILE A 220 -1.19 -12.02 -2.34
CA ILE A 220 -1.36 -10.57 -2.12
C ILE A 220 -0.08 -9.81 -2.42
N GLY A 221 1.08 -10.42 -2.11
CA GLY A 221 2.37 -9.79 -2.32
C GLY A 221 2.67 -9.50 -3.79
N GLU A 222 2.41 -10.46 -4.67
CA GLU A 222 2.55 -10.28 -6.12
C GLU A 222 1.57 -9.25 -6.67
N VAL A 223 0.34 -9.22 -6.15
CA VAL A 223 -0.68 -8.25 -6.53
C VAL A 223 -0.30 -6.83 -6.12
N GLU A 224 0.10 -6.63 -4.86
CA GLU A 224 0.60 -5.34 -4.35
C GLU A 224 1.84 -4.89 -5.14
N HIS A 225 2.79 -5.80 -5.42
CA HIS A 225 3.94 -5.49 -6.27
C HIS A 225 3.50 -5.04 -7.67
N THR A 226 2.57 -5.78 -8.31
CA THR A 226 2.06 -5.43 -9.65
C THR A 226 1.40 -4.05 -9.67
N LEU A 227 0.69 -3.67 -8.60
CA LEU A 227 0.10 -2.33 -8.47
C LEU A 227 1.15 -1.21 -8.31
N THR A 228 2.37 -1.55 -7.89
CA THR A 228 3.47 -0.59 -7.74
C THR A 228 4.33 -0.43 -8.99
N GLU A 229 4.10 -1.24 -10.02
CA GLU A 229 4.80 -1.11 -11.29
C GLU A 229 4.37 0.15 -12.04
N LYS A 230 5.26 0.72 -12.85
CA LYS A 230 4.98 1.94 -13.62
C LYS A 230 3.81 1.78 -14.59
N ASP A 231 3.68 0.59 -15.16
CA ASP A 231 2.72 0.24 -16.21
C ASP A 231 1.62 -0.70 -15.67
N HIS A 232 1.18 -0.46 -14.42
CA HIS A 232 0.15 -1.26 -13.76
C HIS A 232 -1.24 -1.01 -14.33
N ALA A 233 -2.17 -1.91 -14.02
CA ALA A 233 -3.55 -1.83 -14.51
C ALA A 233 -4.30 -0.64 -13.92
N VAL A 234 -4.97 0.12 -14.78
CA VAL A 234 -5.88 1.19 -14.37
C VAL A 234 -7.30 0.62 -14.21
N LEU A 235 -7.74 0.50 -12.95
CA LEU A 235 -9.09 0.06 -12.57
C LEU A 235 -10.11 1.20 -12.74
N TYR A 236 -10.31 1.64 -13.99
CA TYR A 236 -11.04 2.87 -14.31
C TYR A 236 -12.58 2.78 -14.13
N LEU A 237 -13.13 1.56 -14.05
CA LEU A 237 -14.56 1.31 -13.83
C LEU A 237 -14.84 0.75 -12.43
N PRO A 238 -16.02 1.09 -11.85
CA PRO A 238 -16.49 0.49 -10.60
C PRO A 238 -16.45 -1.04 -10.58
N ILE A 239 -16.80 -1.68 -11.71
CA ILE A 239 -16.82 -3.15 -11.80
C ILE A 239 -15.43 -3.78 -11.76
N TYR A 240 -14.40 -3.09 -12.26
CA TYR A 240 -13.00 -3.55 -12.17
C TYR A 240 -12.51 -3.48 -10.74
N ARG A 241 -12.84 -2.38 -10.05
CA ARG A 241 -12.54 -2.19 -8.63
C ARG A 241 -13.21 -3.26 -7.78
N LEU A 242 -14.49 -3.58 -8.04
CA LEU A 242 -15.20 -4.65 -7.35
C LEU A 242 -14.60 -6.03 -7.61
N GLN A 243 -14.32 -6.36 -8.87
CA GLN A 243 -13.71 -7.64 -9.22
C GLN A 243 -12.34 -7.80 -8.58
N PHE A 244 -11.49 -6.78 -8.66
CA PHE A 244 -10.20 -6.73 -7.99
C PHE A 244 -10.32 -6.90 -6.47
N SER A 245 -11.30 -6.21 -5.87
CA SER A 245 -11.56 -6.28 -4.43
C SER A 245 -11.95 -7.67 -3.95
N ILE A 246 -12.83 -8.35 -4.69
CA ILE A 246 -13.20 -9.75 -4.41
C ILE A 246 -11.98 -10.66 -4.51
N TYR A 247 -11.21 -10.52 -5.59
CA TYR A 247 -10.04 -11.33 -5.86
C TYR A 247 -8.92 -11.14 -4.82
N ALA A 248 -8.59 -9.90 -4.47
CA ALA A 248 -7.63 -9.60 -3.41
C ALA A 248 -8.09 -10.21 -2.06
N ASN A 249 -9.37 -10.05 -1.69
CA ASN A 249 -9.86 -10.66 -0.44
C ASN A 249 -9.77 -12.19 -0.45
N GLN A 250 -9.97 -12.84 -1.60
CA GLN A 250 -9.78 -14.30 -1.73
C GLN A 250 -8.31 -14.71 -1.51
N LEU A 251 -7.36 -13.95 -2.07
CA LEU A 251 -5.94 -14.20 -1.86
C LEU A 251 -5.52 -13.99 -0.40
N ALA A 252 -6.02 -12.95 0.25
CA ALA A 252 -5.77 -12.71 1.67
C ALA A 252 -6.34 -13.84 2.55
N ALA A 253 -7.55 -14.32 2.25
CA ALA A 253 -8.15 -15.45 2.95
C ALA A 253 -7.32 -16.74 2.81
N HIS A 254 -6.68 -16.96 1.65
CA HIS A 254 -5.76 -18.08 1.47
C HIS A 254 -4.53 -17.98 2.39
N GLN A 255 -3.90 -16.80 2.45
CA GLN A 255 -2.75 -16.56 3.35
C GLN A 255 -3.12 -16.72 4.83
N ILE A 256 -4.31 -16.27 5.23
CA ILE A 256 -4.83 -16.49 6.59
C ILE A 256 -5.00 -17.98 6.88
N THR A 257 -5.54 -18.74 5.92
CA THR A 257 -5.70 -20.19 6.08
C THR A 257 -4.35 -20.90 6.25
N GLN A 258 -3.35 -20.53 5.46
CA GLN A 258 -1.98 -21.05 5.58
C GLN A 258 -1.35 -20.68 6.93
N LEU A 259 -1.49 -19.43 7.36
CA LEU A 259 -1.02 -18.98 8.68
C LEU A 259 -1.67 -19.75 9.83
N ILE A 260 -2.99 -19.96 9.79
CA ILE A 260 -3.69 -20.74 10.82
C ILE A 260 -3.17 -22.17 10.85
N HIS A 261 -2.92 -22.78 9.69
CA HIS A 261 -2.31 -24.10 9.61
C HIS A 261 -0.90 -24.11 10.21
N ALA A 262 -0.03 -23.18 9.80
CA ALA A 262 1.33 -23.05 10.33
C ALA A 262 1.34 -22.81 11.85
N ALA A 263 0.44 -21.97 12.36
CA ALA A 263 0.29 -21.65 13.78
C ALA A 263 -0.09 -22.89 14.62
N HIS A 264 -0.97 -23.76 14.11
CA HIS A 264 -1.30 -25.02 14.78
C HIS A 264 -0.15 -26.03 14.76
N GLU A 265 0.71 -26.00 13.74
CA GLU A 265 1.87 -26.88 13.60
C GLU A 265 3.14 -26.39 14.31
N VAL A 266 3.14 -25.17 14.92
CA VAL A 266 4.28 -24.62 15.65
C VAL A 266 4.84 -25.66 16.62
N LYS A 267 6.16 -25.86 16.64
CA LYS A 267 6.84 -26.72 17.64
C LYS A 267 7.85 -25.90 18.42
N VAL A 268 7.92 -26.15 19.72
CA VAL A 268 8.97 -25.61 20.59
C VAL A 268 9.62 -26.82 21.25
N ASP A 269 10.91 -27.02 20.98
CA ASP A 269 11.65 -28.16 21.49
C ASP A 269 12.09 -27.90 22.93
N SER A 270 12.53 -26.68 23.22
CA SER A 270 12.82 -26.23 24.59
C SER A 270 12.82 -24.71 24.71
N CYS A 271 12.72 -24.21 25.94
CA CYS A 271 12.88 -22.80 26.25
C CYS A 271 13.68 -22.64 27.55
N SER A 272 14.82 -21.97 27.49
CA SER A 272 15.67 -21.71 28.67
C SER A 272 15.31 -20.40 29.39
N PHE A 273 14.32 -19.65 28.90
CA PHE A 273 13.93 -18.33 29.39
C PHE A 273 15.12 -17.38 29.62
N ARG A 274 16.06 -17.38 28.66
CA ARG A 274 17.37 -16.72 28.74
C ARG A 274 17.24 -15.24 29.11
N SER A 275 16.26 -14.55 28.54
CA SER A 275 15.88 -13.19 28.92
C SER A 275 14.46 -13.19 29.48
N PRO A 276 14.25 -12.89 30.76
CA PRO A 276 12.91 -12.95 31.35
C PRO A 276 12.00 -11.82 30.87
N ASN A 277 12.53 -10.63 30.54
CA ASN A 277 11.72 -9.54 29.99
C ASN A 277 12.33 -9.05 28.69
N ILE A 278 11.64 -9.31 27.58
CA ILE A 278 11.98 -8.81 26.25
C ILE A 278 10.94 -7.77 25.87
N VAL A 279 11.39 -6.57 25.54
CA VAL A 279 10.53 -5.50 25.03
C VAL A 279 10.91 -5.23 23.58
N LEU A 280 9.95 -5.35 22.67
CA LEU A 280 10.12 -4.97 21.28
C LEU A 280 9.34 -3.68 21.03
N ILE A 281 10.00 -2.67 20.50
CA ILE A 281 9.39 -1.41 20.10
C ILE A 281 9.47 -1.34 18.58
N ILE A 282 8.33 -1.49 17.93
CA ILE A 282 8.16 -1.35 16.49
C ILE A 282 7.76 0.11 16.23
N GLY A 283 8.65 0.86 15.59
CA GLY A 283 8.34 2.21 15.09
C GLY A 283 7.77 2.19 13.67
N GLU A 284 7.31 3.34 13.21
CA GLU A 284 6.67 3.51 11.90
C GLU A 284 7.34 4.67 11.13
N SER A 285 7.69 4.41 9.86
CA SER A 285 8.18 5.43 8.90
C SER A 285 9.40 6.24 9.40
N TYR A 286 10.37 5.60 10.08
CA TYR A 286 11.53 6.28 10.66
C TYR A 286 12.84 6.05 9.87
N GLY A 287 13.22 7.03 9.05
CA GLY A 287 14.49 7.00 8.31
C GLY A 287 15.71 7.27 9.19
N ARG A 288 16.78 6.46 9.01
CA ARG A 288 18.05 6.61 9.74
C ARG A 288 18.66 8.00 9.59
N HIS A 289 18.46 8.61 8.42
CA HIS A 289 19.03 9.91 8.03
C HIS A 289 18.49 11.10 8.82
N HIS A 290 17.37 10.93 9.54
CA HIS A 290 16.80 11.95 10.42
C HIS A 290 17.11 11.70 11.90
N SER A 291 18.00 10.76 12.20
CA SER A 291 18.38 10.43 13.58
C SER A 291 19.68 11.11 13.99
N GLN A 292 19.63 11.96 15.01
CA GLN A 292 20.83 12.59 15.59
C GLN A 292 21.87 11.54 16.01
N GLN A 293 21.40 10.39 16.52
CA GLN A 293 22.25 9.27 16.94
C GLN A 293 23.12 8.71 15.79
N TYR A 294 22.67 8.88 14.55
CA TYR A 294 23.32 8.41 13.32
C TYR A 294 24.00 9.53 12.54
N GLY A 295 24.14 10.73 13.13
CA GLY A 295 24.89 11.84 12.54
C GLY A 295 24.01 12.93 11.91
N TYR A 296 22.68 12.84 12.02
CA TYR A 296 21.82 13.93 11.57
C TYR A 296 22.09 15.22 12.35
N PHE A 297 22.05 16.35 11.66
CA PHE A 297 22.52 17.63 12.18
C PHE A 297 21.53 18.26 13.19
N MET A 298 20.26 17.88 13.17
CA MET A 298 19.27 18.32 14.16
C MET A 298 19.26 17.40 15.37
N LYS A 299 18.93 17.95 16.55
CA LYS A 299 18.84 17.19 17.80
C LYS A 299 17.52 16.44 17.92
N THR A 300 17.24 15.54 16.98
CA THR A 300 15.98 14.79 16.90
C THR A 300 15.90 13.62 17.88
N THR A 301 17.03 13.04 18.32
CA THR A 301 17.04 11.90 19.25
C THR A 301 17.96 12.08 20.47
N PRO A 302 17.73 13.13 21.28
CA PRO A 302 18.59 13.44 22.42
C PRO A 302 18.55 12.35 23.52
N ASN A 303 17.41 11.70 23.76
CA ASN A 303 17.29 10.68 24.81
C ASN A 303 18.00 9.39 24.41
N GLN A 304 17.78 8.89 23.18
CA GLN A 304 18.52 7.74 22.65
C GLN A 304 20.04 7.99 22.66
N SER A 305 20.48 9.19 22.28
CA SER A 305 21.90 9.59 22.34
C SER A 305 22.46 9.58 23.77
N ALA A 306 21.66 9.99 24.77
CA ALA A 306 22.06 9.94 26.18
C ALA A 306 22.17 8.49 26.69
N LEU A 307 21.23 7.62 26.31
CA LEU A 307 21.26 6.21 26.65
C LEU A 307 22.47 5.50 26.03
N GLU A 308 22.86 5.84 24.81
CA GLU A 308 24.06 5.33 24.15
C GLU A 308 25.32 5.73 24.92
N LYS A 309 25.45 7.01 25.29
CA LYS A 309 26.57 7.52 26.09
C LYS A 309 26.69 6.83 27.45
N SER A 310 25.57 6.41 28.03
CA SER A 310 25.55 5.63 29.28
C SER A 310 26.02 4.18 29.12
N LYS A 311 26.34 3.74 27.88
CA LYS A 311 26.70 2.36 27.48
C LYS A 311 25.60 1.33 27.70
N LYS A 312 24.38 1.74 28.05
CA LYS A 312 23.24 0.82 28.20
C LYS A 312 22.54 0.54 26.87
N LEU A 313 22.60 1.49 25.93
CA LEU A 313 22.08 1.34 24.58
C LEU A 313 23.24 1.10 23.60
N THR A 314 23.03 0.15 22.69
CA THR A 314 23.96 -0.18 21.61
C THR A 314 23.24 0.03 20.29
N LYS A 315 23.65 1.07 19.56
CA LYS A 315 23.17 1.30 18.18
C LYS A 315 23.85 0.37 17.20
N PHE A 316 23.12 -0.09 16.20
CA PHE A 316 23.65 -0.91 15.11
C PHE A 316 23.80 -0.06 13.86
N THR A 317 24.94 -0.16 13.20
CA THR A 317 25.35 0.81 12.17
C THR A 317 25.02 0.39 10.74
N ASP A 318 24.66 -0.87 10.49
CA ASP A 318 24.34 -1.39 9.15
C ASP A 318 23.11 -2.30 9.15
N VAL A 319 21.94 -1.71 9.40
CA VAL A 319 20.64 -2.41 9.39
C VAL A 319 19.74 -1.82 8.30
N VAL A 320 19.14 -2.72 7.51
CA VAL A 320 18.14 -2.36 6.50
C VAL A 320 16.86 -3.14 6.71
N THR A 321 15.71 -2.57 6.34
CA THR A 321 14.48 -3.35 6.18
C THR A 321 14.46 -4.08 4.84
N CYS A 322 13.65 -5.13 4.70
CA CYS A 322 13.51 -5.87 3.43
C CYS A 322 12.44 -5.26 2.51
N TRP A 323 11.55 -4.42 3.06
CA TRP A 323 10.45 -3.76 2.36
C TRP A 323 10.26 -2.34 2.89
N ASN A 324 9.78 -1.41 2.06
CA ASN A 324 9.41 -0.05 2.43
C ASN A 324 7.89 0.14 2.46
N LEU A 325 7.18 -0.88 2.94
CA LEU A 325 5.73 -0.87 3.08
C LEU A 325 5.36 -1.75 4.28
N THR A 326 4.72 -1.16 5.28
CA THR A 326 4.36 -1.77 6.58
C THR A 326 3.77 -3.18 6.41
N SER A 327 2.88 -3.40 5.43
CA SER A 327 2.29 -4.73 5.14
C SER A 327 3.32 -5.81 4.97
N PHE A 328 4.30 -5.58 4.10
CA PHE A 328 5.32 -6.56 3.82
C PHE A 328 6.36 -6.65 4.91
N VAL A 329 6.67 -5.53 5.56
CA VAL A 329 7.59 -5.55 6.69
C VAL A 329 7.04 -6.44 7.78
N PHE A 330 5.77 -6.28 8.17
CA PHE A 330 5.15 -7.11 9.20
C PHE A 330 5.09 -8.59 8.83
N LYS A 331 4.79 -8.92 7.56
CA LYS A 331 4.83 -10.30 7.05
C LYS A 331 6.19 -10.98 7.28
N HIS A 332 7.29 -10.26 7.05
CA HIS A 332 8.65 -10.82 7.15
C HIS A 332 9.27 -10.67 8.54
N MET A 333 9.06 -9.53 9.20
CA MET A 333 9.63 -9.22 10.51
C MET A 333 8.98 -10.01 11.65
N LEU A 334 7.72 -10.44 11.48
CA LEU A 334 7.05 -11.29 12.47
C LEU A 334 7.23 -12.79 12.20
N SER A 335 7.45 -13.20 10.94
CA SER A 335 7.59 -14.60 10.57
C SER A 335 9.01 -15.10 10.74
N THR A 336 9.20 -16.36 11.16
CA THR A 336 10.53 -16.99 11.18
C THR A 336 11.13 -17.26 9.80
N TYR A 337 10.40 -16.92 8.72
CA TYR A 337 10.87 -16.87 7.35
C TYR A 337 11.91 -15.77 7.13
N VAL A 338 12.97 -16.08 6.39
CA VAL A 338 13.98 -15.12 5.93
C VAL A 338 14.02 -15.13 4.40
N VAL A 339 14.24 -13.96 3.79
CA VAL A 339 14.28 -13.85 2.32
C VAL A 339 15.36 -14.78 1.75
N GLY A 340 14.94 -15.69 0.86
CA GLY A 340 15.77 -16.75 0.28
C GLY A 340 15.41 -18.16 0.79
N ASP A 341 14.56 -18.27 1.81
CA ASP A 341 13.96 -19.52 2.22
C ASP A 341 13.00 -20.09 1.16
N LYS A 342 12.65 -21.37 1.29
CA LYS A 342 11.67 -22.03 0.41
C LYS A 342 10.27 -21.68 0.87
N GLY A 343 9.36 -21.44 -0.07
CA GLY A 343 7.97 -21.07 0.24
C GLY A 343 7.85 -19.57 0.55
N GLU A 344 6.83 -19.21 1.30
CA GLU A 344 6.47 -17.84 1.64
C GLU A 344 6.44 -17.63 3.16
N TRP A 345 6.41 -16.37 3.59
CA TRP A 345 6.35 -16.01 5.01
C TRP A 345 5.21 -16.67 5.80
N CYS A 346 4.08 -16.98 5.16
CA CYS A 346 2.91 -17.62 5.76
C CYS A 346 3.03 -19.16 5.88
N ASP A 347 4.09 -19.76 5.34
CA ASP A 347 4.43 -21.18 5.56
C ASP A 347 5.25 -21.39 6.85
N TYR A 348 5.62 -20.30 7.52
CA TYR A 348 6.44 -20.28 8.73
C TYR A 348 5.66 -19.65 9.89
N PRO A 349 5.91 -20.10 11.14
CA PRO A 349 5.24 -19.56 12.31
C PRO A 349 5.66 -18.12 12.58
N LEU A 350 4.73 -17.35 13.14
CA LEU A 350 5.02 -16.00 13.62
C LEU A 350 5.66 -16.10 15.01
N PHE A 351 6.72 -15.32 15.27
CA PHE A 351 7.43 -15.43 16.54
C PHE A 351 6.56 -15.19 17.78
N PRO A 352 5.50 -14.34 17.79
CA PRO A 352 4.64 -14.23 18.96
C PRO A 352 3.97 -15.57 19.33
N GLU A 353 3.60 -16.38 18.34
CA GLU A 353 3.03 -17.72 18.52
C GLU A 353 4.06 -18.67 19.15
N VAL A 354 5.30 -18.63 18.63
CA VAL A 354 6.43 -19.40 19.15
C VAL A 354 6.71 -19.03 20.60
N PHE A 355 6.70 -17.73 20.93
CA PHE A 355 6.90 -17.23 22.29
C PHE A 355 5.79 -17.69 23.24
N ARG A 356 4.52 -17.58 22.85
CA ARG A 356 3.40 -18.05 23.68
C ARG A 356 3.46 -19.56 23.90
N LYS A 357 3.72 -20.33 22.85
CA LYS A 357 3.88 -21.78 22.95
C LYS A 357 5.08 -22.18 23.82
N ALA A 358 6.14 -21.37 23.84
CA ALA A 358 7.30 -21.55 24.70
C ALA A 358 7.05 -21.16 26.18
N GLY A 359 5.89 -20.57 26.50
CA GLY A 359 5.51 -20.20 27.86
C GLY A 359 5.81 -18.75 28.26
N TYR A 360 6.16 -17.87 27.31
CA TYR A 360 6.18 -16.43 27.55
C TYR A 360 4.76 -15.87 27.58
N ASN A 361 4.51 -14.92 28.47
CA ASN A 361 3.34 -14.06 28.43
C ASN A 361 3.56 -12.96 27.37
N VAL A 362 2.72 -12.93 26.34
CA VAL A 362 2.89 -12.04 25.18
C VAL A 362 1.83 -10.94 25.14
N THR A 363 2.28 -9.70 25.29
CA THR A 363 1.43 -8.51 25.25
C THR A 363 1.73 -7.70 23.98
N PHE A 364 0.72 -7.40 23.17
CA PHE A 364 0.83 -6.55 21.97
C PHE A 364 -0.01 -5.29 22.10
N ILE A 365 0.66 -4.15 22.16
CA ILE A 365 0.07 -2.82 22.36
C ILE A 365 0.33 -2.01 21.11
N THR A 366 -0.72 -1.56 20.43
CA THR A 366 -0.58 -0.93 19.11
C THR A 366 -1.48 0.28 18.95
N ASN A 367 -0.95 1.29 18.29
CA ASN A 367 -1.70 2.48 17.89
C ASN A 367 -2.18 2.46 16.44
N GLU A 368 -2.06 1.32 15.76
CA GLU A 368 -2.47 1.15 14.36
C GLU A 368 -3.39 -0.04 14.16
N PHE A 369 -3.05 -1.20 14.73
CA PHE A 369 -3.74 -2.45 14.42
C PHE A 369 -4.64 -2.88 15.55
N LEU A 370 -5.86 -2.34 15.64
CA LEU A 370 -6.87 -2.90 16.55
C LEU A 370 -7.98 -3.65 15.80
N PRO A 371 -8.51 -4.74 16.39
CA PRO A 371 -9.70 -5.40 15.88
C PRO A 371 -10.91 -4.49 16.15
N GLN A 372 -11.13 -3.51 15.28
CA GLN A 372 -12.34 -2.73 15.25
C GLN A 372 -13.07 -2.98 13.93
N ALA A 373 -14.30 -3.46 14.01
CA ALA A 373 -15.19 -3.75 12.89
C ALA A 373 -15.56 -2.53 12.02
N LYS A 374 -14.96 -1.36 12.26
CA LYS A 374 -15.29 -0.08 11.57
C LYS A 374 -14.09 0.68 11.03
N GLU A 375 -12.86 0.25 11.31
CA GLU A 375 -11.64 0.98 10.90
C GLU A 375 -10.65 0.14 10.07
N ALA A 376 -11.01 -1.10 9.69
CA ALA A 376 -10.23 -1.94 8.76
C ALA A 376 -10.25 -1.42 7.30
N VAL A 377 -10.31 -0.10 7.11
CA VAL A 377 -10.58 0.56 5.84
C VAL A 377 -9.41 0.40 4.85
N TYR A 378 -8.20 0.01 5.28
CA TYR A 378 -7.09 -0.35 4.38
C TYR A 378 -6.02 -1.27 4.99
N ASP A 379 -6.38 -2.22 5.85
CA ASP A 379 -5.37 -2.91 6.67
C ASP A 379 -4.80 -4.21 6.07
N PHE A 380 -4.28 -4.12 4.84
CA PHE A 380 -3.31 -5.12 4.34
C PHE A 380 -1.92 -4.90 4.97
N SER A 381 -1.70 -3.76 5.65
CA SER A 381 -0.52 -3.31 6.42
C SER A 381 -0.07 -4.23 7.56
N GLY A 382 -0.90 -5.20 7.95
CA GLY A 382 -0.58 -6.22 8.94
C GLY A 382 -1.78 -6.63 9.77
N GLY A 383 -2.79 -5.75 9.89
CA GLY A 383 -3.96 -6.06 10.69
C GLY A 383 -4.82 -7.19 10.16
N PHE A 384 -4.82 -7.48 8.84
CA PHE A 384 -5.61 -8.60 8.32
C PHE A 384 -5.26 -9.94 9.02
N PHE A 385 -4.01 -10.16 9.44
CA PHE A 385 -3.60 -11.35 10.20
C PHE A 385 -3.43 -11.09 11.71
N LEU A 386 -3.00 -9.90 12.12
CA LEU A 386 -2.85 -9.56 13.56
C LEU A 386 -4.19 -9.40 14.29
N ASN A 387 -5.23 -8.98 13.57
CA ASN A 387 -6.59 -8.80 14.08
C ASN A 387 -7.52 -9.96 13.75
N ASN A 388 -7.08 -10.95 12.97
CA ASN A 388 -7.84 -12.18 12.80
C ASN A 388 -8.07 -12.83 14.18
N PRO A 389 -9.33 -13.08 14.60
CA PRO A 389 -9.63 -13.48 15.98
C PRO A 389 -8.94 -14.76 16.44
N GLU A 390 -8.70 -15.70 15.54
CA GLU A 390 -8.02 -16.96 15.85
C GLU A 390 -6.51 -16.75 15.97
N LEU A 391 -5.88 -16.18 14.94
CA LEU A 391 -4.45 -15.88 14.95
C LEU A 391 -4.07 -14.93 16.09
N SER A 392 -4.90 -13.92 16.38
CA SER A 392 -4.65 -12.98 17.48
C SER A 392 -4.60 -13.70 18.83
N LYS A 393 -5.50 -14.67 19.06
CA LYS A 393 -5.52 -15.52 20.26
C LYS A 393 -4.38 -16.52 20.31
N LEU A 394 -3.80 -16.91 19.18
CA LEU A 394 -2.61 -17.76 19.13
C LEU A 394 -1.33 -16.95 19.38
N GLN A 395 -1.30 -15.69 18.96
CA GLN A 395 -0.14 -14.79 19.07
C GLN A 395 -0.03 -14.01 20.38
N PHE A 396 -1.16 -13.61 20.98
CA PHE A 396 -1.17 -12.64 22.09
C PHE A 396 -2.06 -13.08 23.25
N ASP A 397 -1.57 -12.91 24.47
CA ASP A 397 -2.36 -13.06 25.70
C ASP A 397 -3.14 -11.78 26.01
N HIS A 398 -2.53 -10.62 25.75
CA HIS A 398 -3.07 -9.32 26.11
C HIS A 398 -2.87 -8.27 25.01
N ARG A 399 -3.88 -7.41 24.82
CA ARG A 399 -3.85 -6.29 23.86
C ARG A 399 -4.57 -5.06 24.42
N ASN A 400 -4.22 -3.87 23.92
CA ASN A 400 -5.04 -2.68 24.16
C ASN A 400 -6.38 -2.77 23.40
N THR A 401 -7.34 -1.94 23.80
CA THR A 401 -8.72 -1.98 23.28
C THR A 401 -9.12 -0.74 22.48
N GLN A 402 -8.28 0.30 22.46
CA GLN A 402 -8.56 1.55 21.76
C GLN A 402 -7.29 2.13 21.11
N LEU A 403 -7.49 2.82 19.98
CA LEU A 403 -6.47 3.61 19.32
C LEU A 403 -6.45 5.02 19.93
N HIS A 404 -5.33 5.71 19.77
CA HIS A 404 -5.07 7.03 20.33
C HIS A 404 -4.57 7.98 19.27
N ALA A 405 -4.90 9.27 19.43
CA ALA A 405 -4.39 10.30 18.52
C ALA A 405 -2.85 10.40 18.51
N LEU A 406 -2.20 10.04 19.62
CA LEU A 406 -0.74 10.07 19.81
C LEU A 406 -0.27 8.86 20.63
N ASP A 407 0.99 8.48 20.46
CA ASP A 407 1.56 7.26 21.04
C ASP A 407 1.74 7.28 22.57
N ASP A 408 1.63 8.44 23.23
CA ASP A 408 1.59 8.47 24.70
C ASP A 408 0.34 7.78 25.28
N GLY A 409 -0.71 7.61 24.49
CA GLY A 409 -1.86 6.78 24.85
C GLY A 409 -1.48 5.31 25.12
N LEU A 410 -0.53 4.75 24.37
CA LEU A 410 -0.05 3.37 24.60
C LEU A 410 0.68 3.22 25.94
N LEU A 411 1.36 4.27 26.39
CA LEU A 411 2.00 4.28 27.72
C LEU A 411 0.95 4.17 28.82
N LYS A 412 -0.17 4.88 28.65
CA LYS A 412 -1.30 4.84 29.58
C LYS A 412 -1.99 3.48 29.56
N ASP A 413 -2.25 2.92 28.38
CA ASP A 413 -2.83 1.57 28.27
C ASP A 413 -1.95 0.52 28.98
N TYR A 414 -0.62 0.61 28.79
CA TYR A 414 0.31 -0.26 29.50
C TYR A 414 0.23 -0.09 31.01
N ASP A 415 0.38 1.13 31.51
CA ASP A 415 0.45 1.39 32.96
C ASP A 415 -0.85 1.06 33.69
N ASP A 416 -2.00 1.40 33.09
CA ASP A 416 -3.30 1.30 33.76
C ASP A 416 -3.92 -0.09 33.66
N SER A 417 -3.64 -0.83 32.56
CA SER A 417 -4.41 -2.04 32.24
C SER A 417 -3.59 -3.28 31.89
N LEU A 418 -2.40 -3.15 31.30
CA LEU A 418 -1.68 -4.31 30.78
C LEU A 418 -0.50 -4.75 31.66
N LYS A 419 0.13 -3.82 32.38
CA LYS A 419 1.27 -4.11 33.27
C LYS A 419 0.92 -5.09 34.39
N GLN A 420 -0.34 -5.13 34.82
CA GLN A 420 -0.81 -6.03 35.87
C GLN A 420 -0.75 -7.51 35.46
N TYR A 421 -0.73 -7.82 34.17
CA TYR A 421 -0.68 -9.20 33.67
C TYR A 421 0.73 -9.78 33.54
N LYS A 422 1.76 -9.04 33.95
CA LYS A 422 3.14 -9.51 33.87
C LYS A 422 3.35 -10.79 34.70
N THR A 423 4.05 -11.74 34.10
CA THR A 423 4.50 -12.99 34.73
C THR A 423 6.02 -12.95 34.95
N ASP A 424 6.64 -14.11 35.23
CA ASP A 424 8.10 -14.21 35.33
C ASP A 424 8.80 -14.07 33.97
N HIS A 425 8.10 -14.34 32.86
CA HIS A 425 8.65 -14.36 31.50
C HIS A 425 7.72 -13.62 30.53
N ASN A 426 8.14 -12.45 30.06
CA ASN A 426 7.30 -11.55 29.28
C ASN A 426 7.96 -11.14 27.95
N LEU A 427 7.16 -11.16 26.89
CA LEU A 427 7.42 -10.44 25.66
C LEU A 427 6.39 -9.31 25.56
N THR A 428 6.84 -8.06 25.63
CA THR A 428 5.97 -6.89 25.48
C THR A 428 6.32 -6.16 24.20
N ILE A 429 5.36 -6.08 23.28
CA ILE A 429 5.53 -5.45 21.97
C ILE A 429 4.73 -4.14 21.97
N PHE A 430 5.42 -3.01 21.75
CA PHE A 430 4.82 -1.72 21.47
C PHE A 430 4.91 -1.44 19.97
N HIS A 431 3.78 -1.17 19.31
CA HIS A 431 3.72 -0.78 17.91
C HIS A 431 3.20 0.66 17.81
N LEU A 432 4.10 1.58 17.45
CA LEU A 432 3.90 3.03 17.49
C LEU A 432 3.47 3.57 16.12
N MET A 433 2.59 4.57 16.09
CA MET A 433 2.27 5.35 14.88
C MET A 433 3.47 6.16 14.37
N GLY A 434 4.44 6.42 15.25
CA GLY A 434 5.77 6.88 14.87
C GLY A 434 5.76 8.16 14.04
N GLN A 435 6.39 8.12 12.87
CA GLN A 435 6.51 9.25 11.96
C GLN A 435 5.60 9.09 10.73
N HIS A 436 4.51 8.32 10.82
CA HIS A 436 3.58 8.12 9.71
C HIS A 436 3.09 9.45 9.11
N VAL A 437 2.92 9.48 7.79
CA VAL A 437 2.53 10.66 7.00
C VAL A 437 1.37 11.45 7.62
N ASN A 438 1.43 12.78 7.40
CA ASN A 438 0.77 13.82 8.19
C ASN A 438 1.50 14.10 9.52
N TYR A 439 2.81 14.29 9.42
CA TYR A 439 3.77 14.40 10.53
C TYR A 439 3.37 15.43 11.60
N LYS A 440 2.68 16.51 11.21
CA LYS A 440 2.17 17.51 12.15
C LYS A 440 1.24 16.92 13.20
N LEU A 441 0.51 15.85 12.88
CA LEU A 441 -0.40 15.16 13.80
C LEU A 441 0.28 14.10 14.66
N ARG A 442 1.60 13.89 14.52
CA ARG A 442 2.35 12.86 15.25
C ARG A 442 3.00 13.36 16.54
N TYR A 443 2.78 14.63 16.90
CA TYR A 443 3.32 15.21 18.12
C TYR A 443 2.44 16.34 18.66
N ARG A 444 2.56 16.62 19.96
CA ARG A 444 1.84 17.75 20.58
C ARG A 444 2.44 19.06 20.10
N GLN A 445 1.61 19.95 19.55
CA GLN A 445 2.10 21.20 18.94
C GLN A 445 2.89 22.10 19.92
N ASN A 446 2.58 22.05 21.22
CA ASN A 446 3.30 22.78 22.26
C ASN A 446 4.69 22.19 22.60
N GLN A 447 5.02 21.00 22.08
CA GLN A 447 6.34 20.36 22.21
C GLN A 447 7.21 20.56 20.96
N ALA A 448 6.71 21.27 19.93
CA ALA A 448 7.47 21.58 18.73
C ALA A 448 8.75 22.36 19.06
N LYS A 449 9.89 21.88 18.56
CA LYS A 449 11.19 22.54 18.70
C LYS A 449 11.76 23.06 17.39
N PHE A 450 11.44 22.40 16.29
CA PHE A 450 11.92 22.76 14.97
C PHE A 450 10.83 23.50 14.19
N TRP A 451 11.24 24.51 13.45
CA TRP A 451 10.38 25.34 12.61
C TRP A 451 11.04 25.53 11.24
N ALA A 452 10.33 26.05 10.24
CA ALA A 452 10.91 26.29 8.91
C ALA A 452 12.21 27.11 8.98
N SER A 453 12.23 28.15 9.83
CA SER A 453 13.41 29.00 10.09
C SER A 453 14.60 28.24 10.69
N SER A 454 14.39 27.08 11.31
CA SER A 454 15.48 26.25 11.86
C SER A 454 16.40 25.67 10.77
N TYR A 455 15.94 25.70 9.51
CA TYR A 455 16.61 25.10 8.36
C TYR A 455 17.08 26.11 7.31
N GLU A 456 16.89 27.42 7.50
CA GLU A 456 17.29 28.44 6.51
C GLU A 456 18.77 28.33 6.13
N ASP A 457 19.66 28.23 7.12
CA ASP A 457 21.10 28.09 6.89
C ASP A 457 21.52 26.64 6.58
N LYS A 458 20.75 25.65 7.05
CA LYS A 458 21.13 24.22 7.00
C LYS A 458 20.65 23.51 5.74
N ARG A 459 19.50 23.95 5.21
CA ARG A 459 18.85 23.47 3.99
C ARG A 459 18.43 24.68 3.13
N PRO A 460 19.37 25.55 2.70
CA PRO A 460 19.08 26.76 1.95
C PRO A 460 18.40 26.48 0.59
N GLU A 461 18.55 25.27 0.06
CA GLU A 461 17.98 24.81 -1.21
C GLU A 461 16.48 24.48 -1.15
N LEU A 462 15.91 24.28 0.04
CA LEU A 462 14.47 24.03 0.21
C LEU A 462 13.66 25.33 0.26
N THR A 463 12.43 25.30 -0.24
CA THR A 463 11.46 26.38 -0.05
C THR A 463 10.97 26.45 1.42
N ASP A 464 10.39 27.59 1.83
CA ASP A 464 9.80 27.72 3.17
C ASP A 464 8.74 26.63 3.46
N ALA A 465 7.89 26.33 2.48
CA ALA A 465 6.89 25.27 2.58
C ALA A 465 7.53 23.88 2.81
N GLN A 466 8.60 23.56 2.09
CA GLN A 466 9.32 22.29 2.26
C GLN A 466 10.04 22.23 3.61
N ARG A 467 10.70 23.31 4.04
CA ARG A 467 11.31 23.38 5.39
C ARG A 467 10.28 23.23 6.50
N LYS A 468 9.07 23.75 6.30
CA LYS A 468 7.97 23.58 7.24
C LYS A 468 7.56 22.11 7.37
N VAL A 469 7.41 21.39 6.27
CA VAL A 469 7.12 19.95 6.29
C VAL A 469 8.26 19.15 6.92
N LEU A 470 9.52 19.45 6.57
CA LEU A 470 10.70 18.86 7.20
C LEU A 470 10.71 19.09 8.72
N SER A 471 10.36 20.29 9.17
CA SER A 471 10.27 20.58 10.60
C SER A 471 9.19 19.74 11.30
N HIS A 472 8.08 19.41 10.61
CA HIS A 472 7.06 18.52 11.16
C HIS A 472 7.58 17.09 11.31
N TYR A 473 8.33 16.57 10.33
CA TYR A 473 8.95 15.24 10.40
C TYR A 473 9.99 15.14 11.54
N ASP A 474 10.87 16.13 11.66
CA ASP A 474 11.88 16.14 12.71
C ASP A 474 11.28 16.34 14.12
N ASN A 475 10.16 17.08 14.24
CA ASN A 475 9.41 17.18 15.50
C ASN A 475 8.69 15.87 15.86
N ALA A 476 8.14 15.15 14.87
CA ALA A 476 7.58 13.82 15.07
C ALA A 476 8.67 12.83 15.54
N THR A 477 9.86 12.90 14.95
CA THR A 477 11.03 12.12 15.39
C THR A 477 11.41 12.43 16.84
N LEU A 478 11.41 13.72 17.22
CA LEU A 478 11.71 14.14 18.60
C LEU A 478 10.66 13.68 19.61
N TYR A 479 9.38 13.69 19.22
CA TYR A 479 8.31 13.17 20.04
C TYR A 479 8.45 11.65 20.23
N ASN A 480 8.71 10.90 19.15
CA ASN A 480 9.00 9.47 19.22
C ASN A 480 10.18 9.14 20.14
N ASP A 481 11.29 9.90 20.06
CA ASP A 481 12.41 9.76 21.00
C ASP A 481 11.97 9.90 22.48
N SER A 482 11.02 10.79 22.77
CA SER A 482 10.46 10.95 24.11
C SER A 482 9.57 9.78 24.56
N ILE A 483 8.74 9.25 23.65
CA ILE A 483 7.89 8.07 23.91
C ILE A 483 8.74 6.84 24.17
N VAL A 484 9.71 6.58 23.30
CA VAL A 484 10.63 5.45 23.44
C VAL A 484 11.44 5.55 24.73
N ALA A 485 11.88 6.75 25.12
CA ALA A 485 12.56 6.96 26.40
C ALA A 485 11.64 6.64 27.61
N GLU A 486 10.36 6.99 27.53
CA GLU A 486 9.38 6.67 28.56
C GLU A 486 9.05 5.17 28.61
N ILE A 487 9.06 4.45 27.48
CA ILE A 487 9.01 2.98 27.47
C ILE A 487 10.24 2.43 28.19
N VAL A 488 11.46 2.83 27.80
CA VAL A 488 12.71 2.38 28.43
C VAL A 488 12.68 2.60 29.94
N LYS A 489 12.19 3.75 30.40
CA LYS A 489 12.09 4.12 31.82
C LYS A 489 11.22 3.16 32.63
N ARG A 490 10.18 2.56 32.04
CA ARG A 490 9.30 1.58 32.71
C ARG A 490 10.01 0.25 32.99
N PHE A 491 10.97 -0.13 32.15
CA PHE A 491 11.69 -1.41 32.27
C PHE A 491 13.14 -1.28 32.77
N GLN A 492 13.69 -0.07 32.91
CA GLN A 492 15.10 0.16 33.23
C GLN A 492 15.59 -0.44 34.58
N LYS A 493 14.66 -0.70 35.51
CA LYS A 493 14.94 -1.30 36.84
C LYS A 493 14.75 -2.81 36.85
N GLU A 494 14.21 -3.38 35.77
CA GLU A 494 13.91 -4.80 35.65
C GLU A 494 15.08 -5.57 35.05
N ASP A 495 14.97 -6.90 35.00
CA ASP A 495 15.89 -7.76 34.26
C ASP A 495 15.44 -7.82 32.79
N ALA A 496 15.66 -6.71 32.08
CA ALA A 496 15.07 -6.47 30.76
C ALA A 496 16.09 -6.11 29.67
N VAL A 497 15.80 -6.60 28.46
CA VAL A 497 16.39 -6.20 27.18
C VAL A 497 15.31 -5.58 26.30
N ILE A 498 15.62 -4.46 25.65
CA ILE A 498 14.70 -3.69 24.82
C ILE A 498 15.30 -3.53 23.44
N ILE A 499 14.52 -3.82 22.41
CA ILE A 499 14.90 -3.69 21.00
C ILE A 499 14.01 -2.62 20.37
N TYR A 500 14.61 -1.67 19.66
CA TYR A 500 13.88 -0.70 18.84
C TYR A 500 14.21 -0.94 17.37
N VAL A 501 13.16 -1.05 16.57
CA VAL A 501 13.23 -1.24 15.12
C VAL A 501 12.00 -0.59 14.48
N PRO A 502 12.14 0.42 13.61
CA PRO A 502 11.03 0.86 12.80
C PRO A 502 10.83 -0.08 11.62
N ASP A 503 9.62 -0.08 11.06
CA ASP A 503 9.27 -0.92 9.94
C ASP A 503 10.07 -0.57 8.66
N HIS A 504 10.09 0.71 8.30
CA HIS A 504 10.84 1.26 7.18
C HIS A 504 11.25 2.72 7.39
N GLY A 505 12.09 3.22 6.48
CA GLY A 505 12.44 4.64 6.38
C GLY A 505 11.39 5.44 5.61
N GLU A 506 11.55 6.75 5.59
CA GLU A 506 10.63 7.68 4.92
C GLU A 506 11.48 8.82 4.34
N GLU A 507 11.21 9.20 3.09
CA GLU A 507 11.87 10.36 2.50
C GLU A 507 11.19 11.66 2.93
N CYS A 508 11.99 12.64 3.36
CA CYS A 508 11.55 13.99 3.65
C CYS A 508 12.50 15.04 3.05
N TYR A 509 12.49 15.11 1.71
CA TYR A 509 13.33 16.00 0.89
C TYR A 509 14.82 15.72 1.00
N GLU A 510 15.25 14.47 0.93
CA GLU A 510 16.66 14.10 0.88
C GLU A 510 17.30 14.69 -0.39
N GLU A 511 18.48 15.28 -0.21
CA GLU A 511 19.15 16.07 -1.24
C GLU A 511 18.21 17.15 -1.84
N ASN A 512 17.93 17.05 -3.14
CA ASN A 512 17.06 17.93 -3.91
C ASN A 512 15.94 17.14 -4.61
N ARG A 513 15.53 16.00 -4.04
CA ARG A 513 14.57 15.08 -4.69
C ARG A 513 13.16 15.65 -4.77
N GLY A 514 12.82 16.61 -3.91
CA GLY A 514 11.62 17.45 -4.03
C GLY A 514 10.30 16.81 -3.62
N PHE A 515 10.32 15.56 -3.13
CA PHE A 515 9.14 14.86 -2.62
C PHE A 515 9.29 14.47 -1.15
N ILE A 516 8.17 14.06 -0.56
CA ILE A 516 8.06 13.44 0.75
C ILE A 516 7.37 12.09 0.60
N CYS A 517 7.43 11.30 1.64
CA CYS A 517 6.90 9.95 1.71
C CYS A 517 7.69 8.91 0.93
N ARG A 518 7.51 7.67 1.34
CA ARG A 518 7.99 6.49 0.62
C ARG A 518 7.61 6.53 -0.85
N ASN A 519 8.55 6.13 -1.69
CA ASN A 519 8.35 5.96 -3.11
C ASN A 519 7.91 4.51 -3.39
N HIS A 520 6.75 4.39 -4.01
CA HIS A 520 6.17 3.10 -4.35
C HIS A 520 6.91 2.37 -5.47
N SER A 521 7.90 2.98 -6.13
CA SER A 521 8.64 2.38 -7.25
C SER A 521 9.02 0.90 -7.03
N ALA A 522 8.64 0.06 -7.99
CA ALA A 522 9.08 -1.34 -8.05
C ALA A 522 10.59 -1.47 -8.36
N ASN A 523 11.16 -0.51 -9.11
CA ASN A 523 12.59 -0.47 -9.38
C ASN A 523 13.32 0.20 -8.22
N ILE A 524 14.28 -0.52 -7.65
CA ILE A 524 15.11 -0.06 -6.53
C ILE A 524 16.45 0.42 -7.07
N ASP A 525 16.65 1.73 -7.05
CA ASP A 525 17.97 2.33 -7.23
C ASP A 525 18.67 2.56 -5.87
N TRP A 526 19.94 2.98 -5.92
CA TRP A 526 20.69 3.25 -4.69
C TRP A 526 20.03 4.32 -3.81
N LYS A 527 19.43 5.37 -4.38
CA LYS A 527 18.87 6.46 -3.57
C LYS A 527 17.64 5.97 -2.80
N LEU A 528 16.75 5.24 -3.47
CA LEU A 528 15.60 4.60 -2.83
C LEU A 528 16.05 3.65 -1.72
N ALA A 529 17.01 2.76 -2.02
CA ALA A 529 17.58 1.83 -1.03
C ALA A 529 18.21 2.57 0.16
N HIS A 530 18.96 3.63 -0.10
CA HIS A 530 19.66 4.39 0.92
C HIS A 530 18.71 5.13 1.85
N TYR A 531 17.66 5.76 1.36
CA TYR A 531 16.81 6.64 2.17
C TYR A 531 15.59 5.93 2.80
N GLU A 532 15.05 4.91 2.15
CA GLU A 532 13.82 4.25 2.61
C GLU A 532 14.05 2.89 3.28
N PHE A 533 15.19 2.24 3.05
CA PHE A 533 15.46 0.93 3.63
C PHE A 533 16.45 0.99 4.80
N GLU A 534 17.30 2.01 4.87
CA GLU A 534 18.19 2.20 6.02
C GLU A 534 17.42 2.75 7.23
N ILE A 535 17.37 1.93 8.28
CA ILE A 535 16.61 2.23 9.48
C ILE A 535 17.51 2.33 10.71
N PRO A 536 17.14 3.14 11.71
CA PRO A 536 17.78 3.11 13.01
C PRO A 536 17.39 1.82 13.75
N PHE A 537 18.38 1.09 14.26
CA PHE A 537 18.17 -0.11 15.06
C PHE A 537 19.06 -0.09 16.28
N TRP A 538 18.52 -0.40 17.45
CA TRP A 538 19.34 -0.49 18.67
C TRP A 538 18.78 -1.46 19.69
N ILE A 539 19.69 -1.91 20.56
CA ILE A 539 19.36 -2.76 21.71
C ILE A 539 19.80 -2.05 22.99
N TYR A 540 18.85 -1.86 23.91
CA TYR A 540 19.08 -1.38 25.26
C TYR A 540 19.07 -2.54 26.25
N CYS A 541 20.04 -2.56 27.16
CA CYS A 541 20.09 -3.48 28.28
C CYS A 541 19.96 -2.71 29.59
N SER A 542 18.98 -3.07 30.41
CA SER A 542 18.83 -2.53 31.76
C SER A 542 20.08 -2.83 32.62
N LYS A 543 20.28 -2.06 33.69
CA LYS A 543 21.45 -2.27 34.58
C LYS A 543 21.47 -3.69 35.15
N LYS A 544 20.31 -4.21 35.57
CA LYS A 544 20.16 -5.55 36.14
C LYS A 544 20.43 -6.63 35.09
N TYR A 545 19.95 -6.43 33.85
CA TYR A 545 20.21 -7.35 32.74
C TYR A 545 21.70 -7.43 32.40
N ILE A 546 22.40 -6.29 32.30
CA ILE A 546 23.87 -6.27 32.06
C ILE A 546 24.62 -7.05 33.15
N GLN A 547 24.19 -6.95 34.41
CA GLN A 547 24.86 -7.60 35.54
C GLN A 547 24.70 -9.13 35.51
N LYS A 548 23.50 -9.62 35.19
CA LYS A 548 23.18 -11.06 35.16
C LYS A 548 23.56 -11.73 33.84
N HIS A 549 23.39 -11.06 32.71
CA HIS A 549 23.52 -11.60 31.36
C HIS A 549 24.74 -11.01 30.62
N ARG A 550 25.90 -11.00 31.30
CA ARG A 550 27.13 -10.35 30.80
C ARG A 550 27.58 -10.88 29.43
N ALA A 551 27.41 -12.17 29.18
CA ALA A 551 27.77 -12.80 27.91
C ALA A 551 26.94 -12.23 26.75
N ILE A 552 25.62 -12.15 26.91
CA ILE A 552 24.69 -11.62 25.91
C ILE A 552 24.96 -10.13 25.67
N TYR A 553 25.17 -9.34 26.74
CA TYR A 553 25.53 -7.93 26.59
C TYR A 553 26.84 -7.77 25.78
N ARG A 554 27.85 -8.61 26.01
CA ARG A 554 29.09 -8.59 25.21
C ARG A 554 28.85 -8.94 23.74
N GLN A 555 28.02 -9.95 23.46
CA GLN A 555 27.63 -10.29 22.09
C GLN A 555 26.94 -9.12 21.39
N ILE A 556 25.99 -8.47 22.05
CA ILE A 556 25.29 -7.28 21.54
C ILE A 556 26.30 -6.17 21.20
N ARG A 557 27.24 -5.88 22.11
CA ARG A 557 28.28 -4.87 21.87
C ARG A 557 29.20 -5.22 20.70
N ALA A 558 29.53 -6.50 20.53
CA ALA A 558 30.39 -6.98 19.45
C ALA A 558 29.67 -7.00 18.08
N ALA A 559 28.35 -7.17 18.06
CA ALA A 559 27.55 -7.27 16.85
C ALA A 559 27.16 -5.91 16.23
N LYS A 560 27.46 -4.79 16.90
CA LYS A 560 26.94 -3.46 16.54
C LYS A 560 27.28 -2.97 15.13
N ASP A 561 28.35 -3.48 14.52
CA ASP A 561 28.77 -3.07 13.17
C ASP A 561 28.50 -4.14 12.11
N LYS A 562 27.84 -5.25 12.49
CA LYS A 562 27.46 -6.30 11.56
C LYS A 562 26.28 -5.87 10.71
N ARG A 563 26.26 -6.35 9.47
CA ARG A 563 25.14 -6.18 8.54
C ARG A 563 23.93 -6.98 8.99
N MET A 564 22.75 -6.37 8.94
CA MET A 564 21.47 -7.02 9.24
C MET A 564 20.39 -6.61 8.24
N MET A 565 19.47 -7.53 7.98
CA MET A 565 18.18 -7.23 7.39
C MET A 565 17.07 -7.65 8.37
N THR A 566 15.99 -6.87 8.47
CA THR A 566 14.95 -7.03 9.52
C THR A 566 14.14 -8.30 9.42
N ASP A 567 14.14 -8.98 8.27
CA ASP A 567 13.56 -10.33 8.11
C ASP A 567 14.16 -11.35 9.09
N ALA A 568 15.41 -11.14 9.53
CA ALA A 568 16.07 -12.01 10.51
C ALA A 568 15.80 -11.64 11.99
N LEU A 569 14.99 -10.59 12.26
CA LEU A 569 14.66 -10.17 13.64
C LEU A 569 14.10 -11.31 14.51
N PRO A 570 13.23 -12.21 14.01
CA PRO A 570 12.70 -13.31 14.81
C PRO A 570 13.78 -14.22 15.37
N HIS A 571 14.83 -14.52 14.59
CA HIS A 571 15.93 -15.36 15.08
C HIS A 571 16.74 -14.69 16.20
N LEU A 572 16.88 -13.36 16.17
CA LEU A 572 17.44 -12.60 17.29
C LEU A 572 16.55 -12.72 18.55
N LEU A 573 15.23 -12.55 18.39
CA LEU A 573 14.29 -12.62 19.52
C LEU A 573 14.23 -14.02 20.14
N LEU A 574 14.14 -15.07 19.33
CA LEU A 574 14.16 -16.47 19.78
C LEU A 574 15.47 -16.78 20.52
N TYR A 575 16.61 -16.31 20.03
CA TYR A 575 17.88 -16.45 20.74
C TYR A 575 17.88 -15.69 22.07
N LEU A 576 17.38 -14.45 22.12
CA LEU A 576 17.32 -13.71 23.38
C LEU A 576 16.41 -14.41 24.40
N ALA A 577 15.32 -15.03 23.95
CA ALA A 577 14.43 -15.82 24.79
C ALA A 577 15.01 -17.18 25.19
N GLY A 578 15.97 -17.71 24.41
CA GLY A 578 16.51 -19.05 24.58
C GLY A 578 15.51 -20.12 24.15
N ILE A 579 14.72 -19.84 23.12
CA ILE A 579 13.76 -20.77 22.53
C ILE A 579 14.45 -21.56 21.41
N GLU A 580 14.41 -22.88 21.52
CA GLU A 580 14.80 -23.81 20.47
C GLU A 580 13.55 -24.35 19.79
N THR A 581 13.53 -24.28 18.45
CA THR A 581 12.41 -24.69 17.60
C THR A 581 12.95 -25.11 16.22
N PRO A 582 12.28 -26.00 15.47
CA PRO A 582 12.74 -26.40 14.14
C PRO A 582 12.93 -25.26 13.14
N THR A 583 12.28 -24.10 13.37
CA THR A 583 12.42 -22.93 12.50
C THR A 583 13.51 -21.95 12.95
N TYR A 584 14.16 -22.17 14.08
CA TYR A 584 15.29 -21.35 14.52
C TYR A 584 16.53 -21.66 13.67
N LYS A 585 17.10 -20.62 13.04
CA LYS A 585 18.32 -20.71 12.23
C LYS A 585 19.40 -19.87 12.87
N GLU A 586 20.39 -20.53 13.44
CA GLU A 586 21.48 -19.88 14.17
C GLU A 586 22.29 -18.93 13.25
N GLU A 587 22.44 -19.29 11.98
CA GLU A 587 23.09 -18.50 10.94
C GLU A 587 22.38 -17.18 10.62
N ASN A 588 21.11 -17.02 10.99
CA ASN A 588 20.35 -15.78 10.81
C ASN A 588 20.33 -14.92 12.10
N ASN A 589 20.84 -15.41 13.23
CA ASN A 589 20.90 -14.65 14.46
C ASN A 589 22.19 -13.81 14.53
N ILE A 590 22.06 -12.48 14.47
CA ILE A 590 23.20 -11.53 14.47
C ILE A 590 24.15 -11.66 15.68
N LEU A 591 23.65 -12.16 16.82
CA LEU A 591 24.45 -12.38 18.03
C LEU A 591 25.19 -13.72 18.04
N SER A 592 24.83 -14.64 17.14
CA SER A 592 25.49 -15.94 17.07
C SER A 592 26.90 -15.82 16.49
N PRO A 593 27.86 -16.65 16.95
CA PRO A 593 29.13 -16.85 16.25
C PRO A 593 28.99 -17.45 14.84
N LYS A 594 27.88 -18.15 14.53
CA LYS A 594 27.62 -18.72 13.20
C LYS A 594 26.86 -17.77 12.26
N TYR A 595 26.59 -16.54 12.69
CA TYR A 595 25.85 -15.57 11.88
C TYR A 595 26.47 -15.41 10.48
N ASN A 596 25.67 -15.65 9.45
CA ASN A 596 26.06 -15.44 8.07
C ASN A 596 25.92 -13.96 7.70
N GLU A 597 26.93 -13.17 8.08
CA GLU A 597 26.98 -11.75 7.73
C GLU A 597 27.02 -11.49 6.21
N MET A 598 27.41 -12.48 5.40
CA MET A 598 27.47 -12.39 3.94
C MET A 598 26.16 -12.78 3.24
N ARG A 599 25.08 -13.08 3.99
CA ARG A 599 23.77 -13.33 3.41
C ARG A 599 23.33 -12.10 2.57
N PRO A 600 22.95 -12.27 1.29
CA PRO A 600 22.46 -11.16 0.48
C PRO A 600 21.26 -10.46 1.12
N ARG A 601 21.28 -9.13 1.16
CA ARG A 601 20.18 -8.30 1.67
C ARG A 601 19.28 -7.90 0.51
N ILE A 602 18.37 -8.82 0.15
CA ILE A 602 17.46 -8.66 -0.98
C ILE A 602 16.25 -7.80 -0.58
N LEU A 603 16.10 -6.66 -1.24
CA LEU A 603 15.02 -5.70 -1.06
C LEU A 603 13.89 -5.98 -2.07
N LYS A 604 12.64 -5.98 -1.60
CA LYS A 604 11.43 -6.28 -2.40
C LYS A 604 11.54 -7.51 -3.31
N ASN A 605 12.31 -8.53 -2.92
CA ASN A 605 12.63 -9.70 -3.74
C ASN A 605 13.24 -9.39 -5.13
N SER A 606 13.77 -8.17 -5.36
CA SER A 606 14.19 -7.72 -6.68
C SER A 606 15.62 -7.17 -6.74
N ALA A 607 16.12 -6.56 -5.67
CA ALA A 607 17.44 -5.90 -5.69
C ALA A 607 18.30 -6.25 -4.48
N ASP A 608 19.60 -6.42 -4.69
CA ASP A 608 20.59 -6.65 -3.62
C ASP A 608 21.14 -5.30 -3.13
N TYR A 609 20.84 -4.94 -1.88
CA TYR A 609 21.23 -3.66 -1.27
C TYR A 609 22.74 -3.44 -1.32
N ASP A 610 23.54 -4.46 -0.99
CA ASP A 610 25.00 -4.34 -0.91
C ASP A 610 25.59 -4.09 -2.31
N LYS A 611 25.05 -4.73 -3.36
CA LYS A 611 25.48 -4.48 -4.74
C LYS A 611 25.15 -3.06 -5.19
N LEU A 612 23.93 -2.58 -4.91
CA LEU A 612 23.53 -1.20 -5.24
C LEU A 612 24.44 -0.17 -4.58
N ARG A 613 24.76 -0.38 -3.29
CA ARG A 613 25.71 0.46 -2.55
C ARG A 613 27.08 0.46 -3.21
N ASP A 614 27.64 -0.71 -3.43
CA ASP A 614 29.01 -0.85 -3.90
C ASP A 614 29.18 -0.31 -5.33
N GLU A 615 28.18 -0.47 -6.19
CA GLU A 615 28.13 0.14 -7.53
C GLU A 615 28.06 1.67 -7.47
N TYR A 616 27.25 2.24 -6.56
CA TYR A 616 27.19 3.68 -6.36
C TYR A 616 28.52 4.23 -5.84
N LEU A 617 29.14 3.60 -4.83
CA LEU A 617 30.43 4.01 -4.28
C LEU A 617 31.54 3.97 -5.33
N LYS A 618 31.59 2.92 -6.15
CA LYS A 618 32.52 2.83 -7.30
C LYS A 618 32.30 3.96 -8.30
N THR A 619 31.04 4.33 -8.55
CA THR A 619 30.69 5.41 -9.47
C THR A 619 31.11 6.77 -8.91
N GLN A 620 30.91 7.02 -7.61
CA GLN A 620 31.35 8.25 -6.94
C GLN A 620 32.87 8.38 -6.96
N ALA A 621 33.61 7.33 -6.62
CA ALA A 621 35.07 7.33 -6.65
C ALA A 621 35.62 7.72 -8.04
N LYS A 622 35.07 7.13 -9.11
CA LYS A 622 35.43 7.47 -10.50
C LYS A 622 35.11 8.92 -10.85
N GLN A 623 34.02 9.49 -10.33
CA GLN A 623 33.67 10.90 -10.57
C GLN A 623 34.60 11.85 -9.83
N GLU A 624 35.04 11.50 -8.62
CA GLU A 624 35.99 12.28 -7.85
C GLU A 624 37.39 12.28 -8.48
N GLU A 625 37.87 11.13 -8.95
CA GLU A 625 39.11 11.01 -9.72
C GLU A 625 39.09 11.94 -10.95
N LYS A 626 38.02 11.87 -11.76
CA LYS A 626 37.83 12.76 -12.92
C LYS A 626 37.81 14.25 -12.54
N LYS A 627 37.24 14.61 -11.38
CA LYS A 627 37.25 16.00 -10.88
C LYS A 627 38.65 16.43 -10.44
N GLN A 628 39.43 15.53 -9.84
CA GLN A 628 40.81 15.80 -9.44
C GLN A 628 41.72 15.97 -10.66
N ASP A 629 41.58 15.14 -11.69
CA ASP A 629 42.35 15.25 -12.93
C ASP A 629 42.04 16.54 -13.69
N LYS A 630 40.74 16.90 -13.83
CA LYS A 630 40.35 18.20 -14.38
C LYS A 630 40.91 19.40 -13.59
N LYS A 631 41.06 19.28 -12.26
CA LYS A 631 41.71 20.30 -11.41
C LYS A 631 43.22 20.35 -11.64
N LYS A 632 43.89 19.22 -11.86
CA LYS A 632 45.33 19.15 -12.21
C LYS A 632 45.59 19.75 -13.59
N ASP A 633 44.77 19.43 -14.59
CA ASP A 633 44.87 19.96 -15.95
C ASP A 633 44.65 21.48 -15.99
N LYS A 634 43.63 21.99 -15.27
CA LYS A 634 43.42 23.44 -15.12
C LYS A 634 44.59 24.14 -14.40
N LYS A 635 45.26 23.48 -13.45
CA LYS A 635 46.47 24.02 -12.79
C LYS A 635 47.70 24.00 -13.72
N GLN A 636 47.86 22.98 -14.55
CA GLN A 636 48.94 22.91 -15.55
C GLN A 636 48.73 23.93 -16.69
N GLY A 637 47.51 24.07 -17.20
CA GLY A 637 47.15 25.09 -18.20
C GLY A 637 47.35 26.53 -17.69
N LYS A 638 47.03 26.81 -16.41
CA LYS A 638 47.33 28.11 -15.77
C LYS A 638 48.83 28.36 -15.55
N LYS A 639 49.65 27.32 -15.36
CA LYS A 639 51.12 27.45 -15.29
C LYS A 639 51.74 27.75 -16.66
N GLN A 640 51.20 27.20 -17.74
CA GLN A 640 51.66 27.50 -19.11
C GLN A 640 51.29 28.92 -19.54
N THR A 641 50.08 29.40 -19.25
CA THR A 641 49.67 30.79 -19.55
C THR A 641 50.45 31.84 -18.76
N LYS A 642 50.79 31.58 -17.48
CA LYS A 642 51.67 32.49 -16.69
C LYS A 642 53.13 32.53 -17.18
N LYS A 643 53.63 31.48 -17.83
CA LYS A 643 54.96 31.50 -18.48
C LYS A 643 54.96 32.22 -19.82
N GLY A 644 53.83 32.28 -20.52
CA GLY A 644 53.67 33.02 -21.78
C GLY A 644 53.56 34.53 -21.61
N ALA A 645 52.95 35.01 -20.51
CA ALA A 645 52.78 36.45 -20.22
C ALA A 645 53.99 37.12 -19.55
N ARG A 646 55.13 36.42 -19.42
CA ARG A 646 56.39 36.92 -18.84
C ARG A 646 57.54 36.95 -19.86
N LYS A 647 57.21 36.89 -21.16
CA LYS A 647 58.14 37.09 -22.26
C LYS A 647 57.81 38.38 -22.98
#